data_AF-A0A821N333-F1
#
_entry.id   AF-A0A821N333-F1
#
_cell.length_a   1.000
_cell.length_b   1.000
_cell.length_c   1.000
_cell.angle_alpha   90.00
_cell.angle_beta   90.00
_cell.angle_gamma   90.00
#
_symmetry.space_group_name_H-M   'P 1'
#
loop_
_entity.id
_entity.type
_entity.pdbx_description
1 polymer ?
#
loop_
_entity_poly.entity_id
_entity_poly.type
_entity_poly.pdbx_seq_one_letter_code
_entity_poly.pdbx_strand_id
1 'polypeptide(L)'
;MATIYDNDEPTRTNRFLDIAGEPGTMLMPIQGYEKEPLVSLEKAVEPLVPFVPEVQRMAYVAKEKCRNPPPNNLSIDQSASIMLYSMEWEPQNESLYFVLNATLRAEDRKKLKPWFMYLKLILTAFSLLPPTRRFVYRGVKCDMRKGYPKDATIIWWGFSSCTTTIDVLENEQFLGSTGTRTLFNIECDNGIGIREHSFFKSEYEILLPPARQFKVVSCLSQGEDLHIIQLKEIKPLYPLIEPVSREHKELPAPIPVNPPPIPKPIIRIVTPLHQIFSLTVIITFTFASIAASSSSSSPHIPPNAKWIQNGITVAGGNRQGNALNQLSYPYALYVYDNQTLYIVDWNNHRIMEWKDGATNGQVVAGGNGRGNGTNQLNQPSDVIVDRETDTLIICDKENRRVVRWPRREGKSGQTIINDVNAYGRGNEINGIVVAGGNGRGDHYNQLNVPHYVFIDQDYSIYVSDCWNHRVMKWIKDAKEGIVVAGGHGEGNALKQLRSPRGVVVDQLGTVYVADSGNHRIMRWPKEAKEGSIVVGGNDEGHQANQLNYPRDRLKTLFLPHGLIYILLSLVIICLLVLTIVYAVLWRNSQTSSTSSYAVANGIIGYPIDLPNDGRYVQWSFLQMNDVYELLPLDGGRKGGLSRVAYIRKLLKQENSNTYTILAGDLLSPSALSISIVNGTALSGKQMIATMNTLGLDFATFGNHEFDLSEKDLLTRMNESKFTWISTNVFRLDSNQTFGSSISYKIITIDTVRILLIGLTMDGTGSYVRIIKRSSLVNYVQEFLRSLPNTTYDVLVAITHLDMEIDIELASNIPQINIIIGGHEHDNYYYLRGTKYVPIYKADANAFTVYIHRCAYNLNTKQFRVYSILAQVTSEVPDEENTAAVANYWFNLGIEGFRALGYEPNAVVSCLPAGIELDGRDTSVRSSITRLTEAICESMLQLTTKNSTTIGVINGGAVRIDDILRNKITQYDVIRALPFSSVVVVLSIPGRLLAQVLTTGISLKGDGMYLAYTRVETSDGGKTWLYNGTDISTSDLYYNVATIDYVRNTTQLKSRNVTTLYNTNITLAKCLLEYLKIKYPPC
;
A
#
# COMPACT_ATOMS: atom_id res chain seq x y z
N MET A 1 -23.02 -45.10 -14.55
CA MET A 1 -24.45 -45.46 -14.69
C MET A 1 -25.29 -44.34 -14.12
N ALA A 2 -26.59 -44.33 -14.39
CA ALA A 2 -27.58 -43.47 -13.72
C ALA A 2 -27.79 -43.92 -12.24
N THR A 3 -28.59 -43.28 -11.39
CA THR A 3 -29.62 -42.24 -11.58
C THR A 3 -29.80 -41.45 -10.26
N ILE A 4 -30.40 -40.25 -10.31
CA ILE A 4 -31.57 -39.82 -9.51
C ILE A 4 -31.79 -38.32 -9.75
N TYR A 5 -32.88 -38.01 -10.44
CA TYR A 5 -33.87 -36.94 -10.23
C TYR A 5 -34.61 -36.74 -11.56
N ASP A 6 -35.92 -36.97 -11.55
CA ASP A 6 -36.74 -37.07 -12.75
C ASP A 6 -38.16 -36.57 -12.44
N ASN A 7 -38.66 -35.62 -13.26
CA ASN A 7 -39.97 -34.94 -13.18
C ASN A 7 -40.17 -34.03 -11.94
N ASP A 8 -40.88 -32.89 -12.01
CA ASP A 8 -41.84 -32.40 -13.02
C ASP A 8 -41.62 -30.92 -13.45
N GLU A 9 -42.37 -30.52 -14.48
CA GLU A 9 -42.48 -29.18 -15.14
C GLU A 9 -41.25 -28.57 -15.88
N PRO A 10 -41.36 -28.32 -17.21
CA PRO A 10 -40.38 -27.56 -17.97
C PRO A 10 -40.56 -26.04 -17.77
N THR A 11 -40.13 -25.54 -16.62
CA THR A 11 -40.18 -24.10 -16.29
C THR A 11 -39.10 -23.27 -17.02
N ARG A 12 -39.45 -22.03 -17.38
CA ARG A 12 -38.73 -21.19 -18.35
C ARG A 12 -37.41 -20.60 -17.84
N THR A 13 -36.45 -20.42 -18.76
CA THR A 13 -35.31 -19.47 -18.76
C THR A 13 -34.47 -19.40 -17.48
N ASN A 14 -33.25 -19.98 -17.48
CA ASN A 14 -32.32 -19.90 -16.35
C ASN A 14 -30.83 -19.87 -16.78
N ARG A 15 -30.33 -18.69 -17.19
CA ARG A 15 -28.93 -18.40 -17.59
C ARG A 15 -27.84 -18.82 -16.57
N PHE A 16 -28.22 -19.10 -15.32
CA PHE A 16 -27.30 -19.27 -14.19
C PHE A 16 -27.38 -20.63 -13.46
N LEU A 17 -28.21 -21.58 -13.89
CA LEU A 17 -28.25 -22.93 -13.27
C LEU A 17 -26.95 -23.73 -13.44
N ASP A 18 -26.10 -23.37 -14.40
CA ASP A 18 -24.80 -24.02 -14.65
C ASP A 18 -23.70 -23.61 -13.65
N ILE A 19 -23.99 -23.79 -12.36
CA ILE A 19 -22.99 -24.22 -11.38
C ILE A 19 -23.45 -25.58 -10.84
N ALA A 20 -23.32 -26.63 -11.66
CA ALA A 20 -23.38 -27.99 -11.14
C ALA A 20 -22.32 -28.12 -10.04
N GLY A 21 -22.74 -28.41 -8.81
CA GLY A 21 -21.97 -28.18 -7.57
C GLY A 21 -20.51 -28.60 -7.65
N GLU A 22 -19.62 -27.64 -7.96
CA GLU A 22 -18.23 -27.93 -8.34
C GLU A 22 -17.47 -28.54 -7.15
N PRO A 23 -17.12 -29.84 -7.18
CA PRO A 23 -16.33 -30.43 -6.11
C PRO A 23 -14.92 -29.83 -6.17
N GLY A 24 -14.22 -29.80 -5.03
CA GLY A 24 -12.82 -29.33 -4.93
C GLY A 24 -11.78 -30.20 -5.66
N THR A 25 -12.21 -30.98 -6.66
CA THR A 25 -11.38 -31.88 -7.46
C THR A 25 -10.44 -31.07 -8.35
N MET A 26 -9.15 -31.17 -8.09
CA MET A 26 -8.12 -30.53 -8.91
C MET A 26 -7.97 -31.27 -10.24
N LEU A 27 -8.67 -30.79 -11.28
CA LEU A 27 -8.51 -31.26 -12.65
C LEU A 27 -7.14 -30.83 -13.22
N MET A 28 -6.69 -31.51 -14.28
CA MET A 28 -5.48 -31.10 -15.00
C MET A 28 -5.64 -29.67 -15.59
N PRO A 29 -4.58 -28.84 -15.60
CA PRO A 29 -4.60 -27.50 -16.20
C PRO A 29 -5.03 -27.49 -17.67
N ILE A 30 -5.52 -26.34 -18.13
CA ILE A 30 -5.88 -26.13 -19.54
C ILE A 30 -4.61 -25.73 -20.31
N GLN A 31 -4.10 -26.66 -21.13
CA GLN A 31 -2.80 -26.55 -21.81
C GLN A 31 -2.89 -26.83 -23.32
N GLY A 32 -2.02 -26.21 -24.11
CA GLY A 32 -1.87 -26.46 -25.55
C GLY A 32 -2.82 -25.70 -26.47
N TYR A 33 -3.64 -24.79 -25.95
CA TYR A 33 -4.53 -23.93 -26.74
C TYR A 33 -3.80 -22.66 -27.24
N GLU A 34 -2.80 -22.20 -26.48
CA GLU A 34 -1.90 -21.10 -26.82
C GLU A 34 -1.03 -21.39 -28.04
N LYS A 35 -0.81 -22.67 -28.36
CA LYS A 35 -0.14 -23.17 -29.58
C LYS A 35 -1.03 -23.09 -30.84
N GLU A 36 -2.35 -22.89 -30.72
CA GLU A 36 -3.20 -22.67 -31.89
C GLU A 36 -2.94 -21.28 -32.51
N PRO A 37 -3.03 -21.15 -33.84
CA PRO A 37 -2.97 -19.85 -34.50
C PRO A 37 -4.18 -18.99 -34.12
N LEU A 38 -4.00 -17.67 -34.10
CA LEU A 38 -5.14 -16.74 -34.00
C LEU A 38 -5.86 -16.68 -35.35
N VAL A 39 -7.12 -17.10 -35.39
CA VAL A 39 -7.94 -17.24 -36.61
C VAL A 39 -9.24 -16.43 -36.52
N SER A 40 -9.99 -16.32 -37.62
CA SER A 40 -11.32 -15.70 -37.60
C SER A 40 -12.32 -16.52 -36.79
N LEU A 41 -13.40 -15.90 -36.33
CA LEU A 41 -14.40 -16.56 -35.49
C LEU A 41 -15.06 -17.75 -36.22
N GLU A 42 -15.32 -17.64 -37.53
CA GLU A 42 -15.88 -18.72 -38.34
C GLU A 42 -14.98 -19.96 -38.32
N LYS A 43 -13.66 -19.76 -38.45
CA LYS A 43 -12.68 -20.85 -38.38
C LYS A 43 -12.51 -21.38 -36.95
N ALA A 44 -12.64 -20.51 -35.94
CA ALA A 44 -12.57 -20.89 -34.54
C ALA A 44 -13.77 -21.75 -34.07
N VAL A 45 -14.95 -21.60 -34.69
CA VAL A 45 -16.16 -22.38 -34.35
C VAL A 45 -16.43 -23.57 -35.29
N GLU A 46 -15.72 -23.70 -36.40
CA GLU A 46 -15.86 -24.85 -37.31
C GLU A 46 -15.70 -26.23 -36.62
N PRO A 47 -14.76 -26.44 -35.67
CA PRO A 47 -14.67 -27.70 -34.92
C PRO A 47 -15.81 -27.92 -33.91
N LEU A 48 -16.64 -26.90 -33.65
CA LEU A 48 -17.67 -26.91 -32.61
C LEU A 48 -19.05 -27.34 -33.12
N VAL A 49 -19.28 -27.31 -34.43
CA VAL A 49 -20.58 -27.65 -35.05
C VAL A 49 -21.15 -29.02 -34.59
N PRO A 50 -20.35 -30.09 -34.41
CA PRO A 50 -20.87 -31.38 -33.92
C PRO A 50 -21.36 -31.36 -32.46
N PHE A 51 -21.07 -30.30 -31.71
CA PHE A 51 -21.39 -30.14 -30.28
C PHE A 51 -22.33 -28.97 -30.01
N VAL A 52 -22.38 -27.99 -30.92
CA VAL A 52 -23.20 -26.77 -30.85
C VAL A 52 -23.73 -26.48 -32.27
N PRO A 53 -24.85 -27.11 -32.70
CA PRO A 53 -25.24 -27.14 -34.11
C PRO A 53 -25.38 -25.76 -34.77
N GLU A 54 -25.99 -24.80 -34.05
CA GLU A 54 -26.26 -23.45 -34.54
C GLU A 54 -25.05 -22.49 -34.51
N VAL A 55 -23.88 -22.94 -34.04
CA VAL A 55 -22.75 -22.05 -33.70
C VAL A 55 -22.26 -21.22 -34.89
N GLN A 56 -22.28 -21.73 -36.11
CA GLN A 56 -21.87 -20.98 -37.31
C GLN A 56 -22.84 -19.82 -37.60
N ARG A 57 -24.15 -20.06 -37.51
CA ARG A 57 -25.17 -19.01 -37.71
C ARG A 57 -25.08 -17.95 -36.60
N MET A 58 -24.87 -18.38 -35.36
CA MET A 58 -24.73 -17.46 -34.23
C MET A 58 -23.42 -16.66 -34.28
N ALA A 59 -22.31 -17.28 -34.73
CA ALA A 59 -21.03 -16.58 -34.97
C ALA A 59 -21.14 -15.51 -36.07
N TYR A 60 -21.90 -15.77 -37.14
CA TYR A 60 -22.21 -14.76 -38.14
C TYR A 60 -22.95 -13.56 -37.51
N VAL A 61 -24.04 -13.81 -36.77
CA VAL A 61 -24.80 -12.74 -36.09
C VAL A 61 -23.95 -11.97 -35.07
N ALA A 62 -23.04 -12.65 -34.36
CA ALA A 62 -22.10 -12.01 -33.44
C ALA A 62 -21.13 -11.05 -34.18
N LYS A 63 -20.65 -11.43 -35.37
CA LYS A 63 -19.84 -10.55 -36.23
C LYS A 63 -20.64 -9.40 -36.81
N GLU A 64 -21.90 -9.59 -37.23
CA GLU A 64 -22.77 -8.50 -37.68
C GLU A 64 -22.90 -7.41 -36.62
N LYS A 65 -23.13 -7.80 -35.35
CA LYS A 65 -23.19 -6.87 -34.21
C LYS A 65 -21.88 -6.14 -33.92
N CYS A 66 -20.75 -6.60 -34.48
CA CYS A 66 -19.41 -6.03 -34.28
C CYS A 66 -18.82 -5.38 -35.55
N ARG A 67 -19.61 -5.10 -36.60
CA ARG A 67 -19.09 -4.57 -37.89
C ARG A 67 -18.61 -3.13 -37.88
N ASN A 68 -19.07 -2.29 -36.93
CA ASN A 68 -18.44 -1.01 -36.66
C ASN A 68 -17.21 -1.24 -35.77
N PRO A 69 -16.07 -0.54 -35.99
CA PRO A 69 -14.79 -0.87 -35.36
C PRO A 69 -14.93 -1.02 -33.84
N PRO A 70 -14.64 -2.21 -33.27
CA PRO A 70 -14.85 -2.46 -31.85
C PRO A 70 -14.05 -1.48 -30.98
N PRO A 71 -14.59 -1.08 -29.82
CA PRO A 71 -13.82 -0.30 -28.86
C PRO A 71 -12.66 -1.14 -28.29
N ASN A 72 -11.81 -0.48 -27.51
CA ASN A 72 -10.66 -1.11 -26.83
C ASN A 72 -9.62 -1.77 -27.76
N ASN A 73 -9.60 -1.41 -29.05
CA ASN A 73 -8.68 -1.92 -30.09
C ASN A 73 -8.77 -3.43 -30.36
N LEU A 74 -9.90 -4.08 -30.04
CA LEU A 74 -10.14 -5.47 -30.40
C LEU A 74 -10.41 -5.61 -31.90
N SER A 75 -9.99 -6.73 -32.51
CA SER A 75 -10.46 -7.11 -33.84
C SER A 75 -11.96 -7.46 -33.84
N ILE A 76 -12.60 -7.41 -35.01
CA ILE A 76 -14.01 -7.80 -35.15
C ILE A 76 -14.22 -9.24 -34.65
N ASP A 77 -13.33 -10.17 -34.98
CA ASP A 77 -13.38 -11.57 -34.51
C ASP A 77 -13.17 -11.71 -33.00
N GLN A 78 -12.26 -10.93 -32.41
CA GLN A 78 -12.07 -10.90 -30.95
C GLN A 78 -13.32 -10.39 -30.23
N SER A 79 -13.87 -9.25 -30.67
CA SER A 79 -15.13 -8.70 -30.13
C SER A 79 -16.30 -9.66 -30.32
N ALA A 80 -16.41 -10.26 -31.50
CA ALA A 80 -17.48 -11.21 -31.83
C ALA A 80 -17.36 -12.53 -31.04
N SER A 81 -16.15 -12.96 -30.66
CA SER A 81 -15.99 -14.14 -29.79
C SER A 81 -16.61 -13.94 -28.41
N ILE A 82 -16.49 -12.72 -27.85
CA ILE A 82 -17.10 -12.32 -26.58
C ILE A 82 -18.63 -12.18 -26.74
N MET A 83 -19.07 -11.50 -27.80
CA MET A 83 -20.50 -11.37 -28.15
C MET A 83 -21.16 -12.74 -28.23
N LEU A 84 -20.56 -13.70 -28.95
CA LEU A 84 -21.06 -15.06 -29.11
C LEU A 84 -21.18 -15.83 -27.77
N TYR A 85 -20.30 -15.59 -26.81
CA TYR A 85 -20.40 -16.18 -25.47
C TYR A 85 -21.57 -15.61 -24.67
N SER A 86 -21.82 -14.29 -24.81
CA SER A 86 -22.91 -13.58 -24.12
C SER A 86 -24.29 -13.72 -24.80
N MET A 87 -24.37 -14.36 -25.96
CA MET A 87 -25.60 -14.51 -26.72
C MET A 87 -26.46 -15.65 -26.19
N GLU A 88 -27.73 -15.37 -25.91
CA GLU A 88 -28.74 -16.40 -25.65
C GLU A 88 -29.38 -16.89 -26.95
N TRP A 89 -29.63 -18.19 -27.04
CA TRP A 89 -30.49 -18.82 -28.03
C TRP A 89 -31.09 -20.12 -27.47
N GLU A 90 -32.21 -20.53 -28.05
CA GLU A 90 -32.89 -21.77 -27.68
C GLU A 90 -32.55 -22.92 -28.64
N PRO A 91 -32.50 -24.18 -28.17
CA PRO A 91 -32.71 -24.56 -26.76
C PRO A 91 -31.48 -24.25 -25.90
N GLN A 92 -31.67 -23.69 -24.70
CA GLN A 92 -30.58 -23.12 -23.88
C GLN A 92 -29.45 -24.12 -23.53
N ASN A 93 -29.74 -25.43 -23.47
CA ASN A 93 -28.76 -26.51 -23.27
C ASN A 93 -27.88 -26.79 -24.50
N GLU A 94 -28.20 -26.24 -25.68
CA GLU A 94 -27.39 -26.26 -26.90
C GLU A 94 -26.74 -24.90 -27.18
N SER A 95 -26.73 -24.00 -26.20
CA SER A 95 -26.00 -22.73 -26.27
C SER A 95 -24.50 -22.91 -26.10
N LEU A 96 -23.69 -22.06 -26.77
CA LEU A 96 -22.23 -22.12 -26.64
C LEU A 96 -21.77 -21.92 -25.19
N TYR A 97 -22.43 -21.03 -24.44
CA TYR A 97 -22.21 -20.83 -23.00
C TYR A 97 -22.31 -22.16 -22.22
N PHE A 98 -23.41 -22.89 -22.39
CA PHE A 98 -23.69 -24.12 -21.66
C PHE A 98 -22.72 -25.24 -22.02
N VAL A 99 -22.55 -25.52 -23.32
CA VAL A 99 -21.71 -26.64 -23.78
C VAL A 99 -20.21 -26.38 -23.52
N LEU A 100 -19.75 -25.12 -23.60
CA LEU A 100 -18.38 -24.76 -23.24
C LEU A 100 -18.11 -24.97 -21.75
N ASN A 101 -18.97 -24.45 -20.87
CA ASN A 101 -18.75 -24.57 -19.42
C ASN A 101 -18.90 -26.01 -18.92
N ALA A 102 -19.82 -26.79 -19.48
CA ALA A 102 -19.88 -28.23 -19.25
C ALA A 102 -18.59 -28.94 -19.70
N THR A 103 -17.99 -28.54 -20.83
CA THR A 103 -16.73 -29.13 -21.32
C THR A 103 -15.52 -28.71 -20.47
N LEU A 104 -15.48 -27.47 -19.97
CA LEU A 104 -14.42 -26.97 -19.08
C LEU A 104 -14.37 -27.70 -17.72
N ARG A 105 -15.51 -28.22 -17.25
CA ARG A 105 -15.60 -29.05 -16.05
C ARG A 105 -15.32 -30.54 -16.29
N ALA A 106 -15.16 -30.98 -17.54
CA ALA A 106 -14.92 -32.38 -17.84
C ALA A 106 -13.52 -32.84 -17.39
N GLU A 107 -13.45 -34.00 -16.71
CA GLU A 107 -12.20 -34.65 -16.30
C GLU A 107 -11.34 -35.04 -17.51
N ASP A 108 -11.96 -35.60 -18.54
CA ASP A 108 -11.29 -35.91 -19.81
C ASP A 108 -10.99 -34.63 -20.61
N ARG A 109 -9.79 -34.08 -20.38
CA ARG A 109 -9.31 -32.88 -21.06
C ARG A 109 -9.18 -33.01 -22.58
N LYS A 110 -9.24 -34.23 -23.16
CA LYS A 110 -9.27 -34.39 -24.63
C LYS A 110 -10.51 -33.73 -25.26
N LYS A 111 -11.62 -33.67 -24.52
CA LYS A 111 -12.86 -32.99 -24.93
C LYS A 111 -12.70 -31.49 -25.16
N LEU A 112 -11.66 -30.86 -24.60
CA LEU A 112 -11.37 -29.44 -24.85
C LEU A 112 -10.66 -29.19 -26.19
N LYS A 113 -10.07 -30.21 -26.85
CA LYS A 113 -9.27 -29.99 -28.07
C LYS A 113 -10.03 -29.29 -29.22
N PRO A 114 -11.31 -29.58 -29.51
CA PRO A 114 -12.09 -28.80 -30.50
C PRO A 114 -12.23 -27.31 -30.14
N TRP A 115 -12.23 -26.98 -28.84
CA TRP A 115 -12.40 -25.63 -28.32
C TRP A 115 -11.13 -24.79 -28.34
N PHE A 116 -9.95 -25.36 -28.61
CA PHE A 116 -8.68 -24.65 -28.45
C PHE A 116 -8.57 -23.38 -29.32
N MET A 117 -9.09 -23.39 -30.56
CA MET A 117 -9.08 -22.21 -31.43
C MET A 117 -10.01 -21.10 -30.92
N TYR A 118 -11.19 -21.46 -30.39
CA TYR A 118 -12.11 -20.50 -29.77
C TYR A 118 -11.55 -19.96 -28.45
N LEU A 119 -10.97 -20.81 -27.61
CA LEU A 119 -10.27 -20.42 -26.37
C LEU A 119 -9.10 -19.48 -26.68
N LYS A 120 -8.28 -19.76 -27.69
CA LYS A 120 -7.21 -18.87 -28.16
C LYS A 120 -7.77 -17.50 -28.53
N LEU A 121 -8.86 -17.44 -29.29
CA LEU A 121 -9.47 -16.19 -29.74
C LEU A 121 -10.02 -15.35 -28.57
N ILE A 122 -10.88 -15.92 -27.71
CA ILE A 122 -11.53 -15.19 -26.61
C ILE A 122 -10.54 -14.82 -25.49
N LEU A 123 -9.57 -15.69 -25.16
CA LEU A 123 -8.57 -15.39 -24.13
C LEU A 123 -7.51 -14.40 -24.63
N THR A 124 -7.22 -14.36 -25.94
CA THR A 124 -6.44 -13.26 -26.53
C THR A 124 -7.21 -11.95 -26.43
N ALA A 125 -8.52 -11.94 -26.75
CA ALA A 125 -9.36 -10.76 -26.60
C ALA A 125 -9.37 -10.25 -25.13
N PHE A 126 -9.53 -11.15 -24.16
CA PHE A 126 -9.46 -10.82 -22.73
C PHE A 126 -8.10 -10.22 -22.32
N SER A 127 -6.99 -10.70 -22.90
CA SER A 127 -5.64 -10.18 -22.62
C SER A 127 -5.36 -8.77 -23.16
N LEU A 128 -6.26 -8.25 -24.00
CA LEU A 128 -6.24 -6.88 -24.53
C LEU A 128 -7.19 -5.93 -23.76
N LEU A 129 -8.13 -6.49 -23.00
CA LEU A 129 -9.05 -5.73 -22.15
C LEU A 129 -8.44 -5.47 -20.77
N PRO A 130 -8.78 -4.34 -20.10
CA PRO A 130 -8.28 -4.05 -18.77
C PRO A 130 -8.89 -5.02 -17.74
N PRO A 131 -8.08 -5.62 -16.83
CA PRO A 131 -8.60 -6.42 -15.74
C PRO A 131 -9.38 -5.55 -14.76
N THR A 132 -10.47 -6.09 -14.24
CA THR A 132 -11.46 -5.41 -13.41
C THR A 132 -11.41 -5.97 -12.00
N ARG A 133 -10.86 -5.17 -11.08
CA ARG A 133 -10.76 -5.49 -9.66
C ARG A 133 -11.91 -4.84 -8.88
N ARG A 134 -12.94 -5.61 -8.52
CA ARG A 134 -14.13 -5.16 -7.75
C ARG A 134 -14.90 -6.34 -7.16
N PHE A 135 -15.82 -6.07 -6.24
CA PHE A 135 -16.87 -7.04 -5.89
C PHE A 135 -17.82 -7.24 -7.08
N VAL A 136 -18.18 -8.50 -7.34
CA VAL A 136 -19.18 -8.90 -8.34
C VAL A 136 -20.12 -9.96 -7.76
N TYR A 137 -21.34 -10.01 -8.29
CA TYR A 137 -22.42 -10.86 -7.79
C TYR A 137 -22.88 -11.88 -8.85
N ARG A 138 -23.24 -13.10 -8.41
CA ARG A 138 -23.84 -14.15 -9.26
C ARG A 138 -24.89 -14.91 -8.45
N GLY A 139 -26.12 -15.00 -8.97
CA GLY A 139 -27.20 -15.77 -8.35
C GLY A 139 -27.35 -17.17 -8.95
N VAL A 140 -27.81 -18.14 -8.17
CA VAL A 140 -28.15 -19.51 -8.60
C VAL A 140 -29.38 -20.00 -7.82
N LYS A 141 -30.35 -20.66 -8.46
CA LYS A 141 -31.60 -21.13 -7.84
C LYS A 141 -31.50 -22.53 -7.19
N CYS A 142 -30.53 -22.72 -6.30
CA CYS A 142 -30.45 -23.90 -5.42
C CYS A 142 -29.56 -23.63 -4.19
N ASP A 143 -29.51 -24.58 -3.24
CA ASP A 143 -28.58 -24.54 -2.11
C ASP A 143 -27.20 -25.08 -2.49
N MET A 144 -26.22 -24.19 -2.58
CA MET A 144 -24.84 -24.52 -2.92
C MET A 144 -23.94 -24.75 -1.70
N ARG A 145 -24.38 -24.46 -0.47
CA ARG A 145 -23.52 -24.34 0.73
C ARG A 145 -22.64 -25.55 0.99
N LYS A 146 -23.13 -26.77 0.69
CA LYS A 146 -22.39 -28.04 0.84
C LYS A 146 -21.09 -28.11 0.02
N GLY A 147 -21.01 -27.40 -1.11
CA GLY A 147 -19.81 -27.33 -1.95
C GLY A 147 -18.79 -26.27 -1.51
N TYR A 148 -19.18 -25.35 -0.62
CA TYR A 148 -18.38 -24.19 -0.23
C TYR A 148 -18.28 -24.05 1.30
N PRO A 149 -17.60 -24.99 1.98
CA PRO A 149 -17.29 -24.84 3.40
C PRO A 149 -16.37 -23.62 3.63
N LYS A 150 -16.55 -22.93 4.77
CA LYS A 150 -15.75 -21.76 5.14
C LYS A 150 -14.25 -22.07 5.15
N ASP A 151 -13.44 -21.11 4.75
CA ASP A 151 -11.97 -21.16 4.66
C ASP A 151 -11.40 -22.14 3.61
N ALA A 152 -12.25 -22.96 2.97
CA ALA A 152 -11.84 -23.83 1.89
C ALA A 152 -11.40 -23.05 0.64
N THR A 153 -10.65 -23.73 -0.22
CA THR A 153 -10.20 -23.20 -1.50
C THR A 153 -10.84 -23.99 -2.64
N ILE A 154 -11.48 -23.30 -3.57
CA ILE A 154 -12.22 -23.87 -4.70
C ILE A 154 -11.65 -23.36 -6.02
N ILE A 155 -11.87 -24.09 -7.12
CA ILE A 155 -11.43 -23.70 -8.46
C ILE A 155 -12.66 -23.70 -9.37
N TRP A 156 -13.05 -22.53 -9.87
CA TRP A 156 -14.07 -22.40 -10.91
C TRP A 156 -13.46 -22.68 -12.27
N TRP A 157 -13.82 -23.82 -12.85
CA TRP A 157 -13.27 -24.26 -14.13
C TRP A 157 -13.98 -23.63 -15.34
N GLY A 158 -15.28 -23.34 -15.23
CA GLY A 158 -16.05 -22.62 -16.26
C GLY A 158 -15.77 -21.11 -16.29
N PHE A 159 -16.08 -20.45 -17.40
CA PHE A 159 -16.25 -19.01 -17.44
C PHE A 159 -17.50 -18.65 -16.60
N SER A 160 -17.41 -17.64 -15.74
CA SER A 160 -18.57 -17.20 -14.94
C SER A 160 -18.97 -15.77 -15.28
N SER A 161 -20.18 -15.60 -15.81
CA SER A 161 -20.84 -14.30 -15.90
C SER A 161 -21.27 -13.82 -14.52
N CYS A 162 -20.99 -12.56 -14.20
CA CYS A 162 -21.33 -11.88 -12.95
C CYS A 162 -21.76 -10.44 -13.26
N THR A 163 -22.60 -9.86 -12.41
CA THR A 163 -22.99 -8.45 -12.47
C THR A 163 -22.29 -7.64 -11.37
N THR A 164 -22.14 -6.33 -11.55
CA THR A 164 -21.61 -5.43 -10.51
C THR A 164 -22.70 -4.86 -9.60
N THR A 165 -23.98 -5.14 -9.86
CA THR A 165 -25.12 -4.51 -9.19
C THR A 165 -26.13 -5.55 -8.70
N ILE A 166 -26.70 -5.36 -7.50
CA ILE A 166 -27.57 -6.36 -6.87
C ILE A 166 -29.02 -6.31 -7.39
N ASP A 167 -29.45 -5.17 -7.90
CA ASP A 167 -30.77 -4.93 -8.49
C ASP A 167 -31.05 -5.78 -9.74
N VAL A 168 -30.01 -6.11 -10.52
CA VAL A 168 -30.11 -7.11 -11.60
C VAL A 168 -30.63 -8.44 -11.04
N LEU A 169 -30.14 -8.88 -9.88
CA LEU A 169 -30.50 -10.17 -9.29
C LEU A 169 -31.92 -10.23 -8.70
N GLU A 170 -32.59 -9.09 -8.49
CA GLU A 170 -34.00 -9.03 -8.12
C GLU A 170 -34.93 -9.60 -9.22
N ASN A 171 -34.46 -9.64 -10.48
CA ASN A 171 -35.18 -10.29 -11.57
C ASN A 171 -35.30 -11.81 -11.34
N GLU A 172 -36.53 -12.33 -11.36
CA GLU A 172 -36.86 -13.76 -11.24
C GLU A 172 -36.24 -14.65 -12.33
N GLN A 173 -35.66 -14.11 -13.41
CA GLN A 173 -34.86 -14.89 -14.37
C GLN A 173 -33.44 -15.23 -13.86
N PHE A 174 -32.95 -14.54 -12.82
CA PHE A 174 -31.58 -14.65 -12.33
C PHE A 174 -31.53 -15.28 -10.92
N LEU A 175 -31.60 -14.47 -9.85
CA LEU A 175 -31.72 -14.98 -8.48
C LEU A 175 -33.19 -15.00 -8.05
N GLY A 176 -33.89 -13.88 -8.23
CA GLY A 176 -35.27 -13.71 -7.80
C GLY A 176 -35.44 -13.46 -6.30
N SER A 177 -36.71 -13.36 -5.90
CA SER A 177 -37.15 -13.01 -4.54
C SER A 177 -37.67 -14.22 -3.74
N THR A 178 -37.85 -15.38 -4.37
CA THR A 178 -38.46 -16.58 -3.76
C THR A 178 -37.73 -17.88 -4.11
N GLY A 179 -37.98 -18.94 -3.34
CA GLY A 179 -37.44 -20.29 -3.57
C GLY A 179 -35.98 -20.49 -3.13
N THR A 180 -35.57 -21.74 -2.95
CA THR A 180 -34.22 -22.08 -2.46
C THR A 180 -33.14 -21.64 -3.44
N ARG A 181 -32.28 -20.70 -3.03
CA ARG A 181 -31.34 -19.99 -3.90
C ARG A 181 -30.08 -19.53 -3.17
N THR A 182 -28.98 -19.41 -3.91
CA THR A 182 -27.68 -18.96 -3.42
C THR A 182 -27.18 -17.73 -4.18
N LEU A 183 -26.76 -16.71 -3.44
CA LEU A 183 -26.05 -15.53 -3.92
C LEU A 183 -24.55 -15.67 -3.65
N PHE A 184 -23.74 -15.69 -4.70
CA PHE A 184 -22.29 -15.54 -4.60
C PHE A 184 -21.93 -14.05 -4.60
N ASN A 185 -21.19 -13.61 -3.58
CA ASN A 185 -20.55 -12.30 -3.51
C ASN A 185 -19.04 -12.49 -3.63
N ILE A 186 -18.42 -11.97 -4.69
CA ILE A 186 -17.10 -12.39 -5.15
C ILE A 186 -16.18 -11.17 -5.19
N GLU A 187 -15.20 -11.09 -4.30
CA GLU A 187 -14.07 -10.17 -4.45
C GLU A 187 -13.17 -10.69 -5.58
N CYS A 188 -13.16 -10.00 -6.71
CA CYS A 188 -12.43 -10.40 -7.91
C CYS A 188 -11.28 -9.43 -8.20
N ASP A 189 -10.15 -9.98 -8.65
CA ASP A 189 -8.94 -9.26 -9.05
C ASP A 189 -8.76 -9.17 -10.57
N ASN A 190 -9.29 -10.15 -11.34
CA ASN A 190 -9.00 -10.32 -12.78
C ASN A 190 -10.26 -10.50 -13.66
N GLY A 191 -11.40 -9.96 -13.25
CA GLY A 191 -12.63 -10.02 -14.04
C GLY A 191 -12.50 -9.19 -15.32
N ILE A 192 -13.16 -9.57 -16.40
CA ILE A 192 -13.13 -8.82 -17.66
C ILE A 192 -14.49 -8.16 -17.85
N GLY A 193 -14.54 -6.82 -17.79
CA GLY A 193 -15.74 -6.06 -18.09
C GLY A 193 -16.03 -6.12 -19.59
N ILE A 194 -17.07 -6.86 -19.99
CA ILE A 194 -17.38 -7.10 -21.41
C ILE A 194 -18.52 -6.24 -21.94
N ARG A 195 -19.03 -5.26 -21.17
CA ARG A 195 -20.22 -4.45 -21.50
C ARG A 195 -20.33 -4.03 -22.96
N GLU A 196 -19.26 -3.51 -23.57
CA GLU A 196 -19.29 -3.03 -24.95
C GLU A 196 -19.21 -4.14 -26.02
N HIS A 197 -18.84 -5.34 -25.62
CA HIS A 197 -18.74 -6.55 -26.44
C HIS A 197 -19.81 -7.60 -26.09
N SER A 198 -20.68 -7.34 -25.09
CA SER A 198 -21.78 -8.20 -24.67
C SER A 198 -23.05 -7.94 -25.49
N PHE A 199 -23.89 -8.96 -25.61
CA PHE A 199 -25.28 -8.85 -26.06
C PHE A 199 -26.13 -7.97 -25.12
N PHE A 200 -25.80 -7.97 -23.81
CA PHE A 200 -26.53 -7.30 -22.74
C PHE A 200 -25.82 -6.03 -22.24
N LYS A 201 -25.70 -5.01 -23.11
CA LYS A 201 -24.99 -3.74 -22.82
C LYS A 201 -25.49 -2.96 -21.59
N SER A 202 -26.66 -3.30 -21.06
CA SER A 202 -27.26 -2.73 -19.85
C SER A 202 -26.75 -3.34 -18.53
N GLU A 203 -26.31 -4.61 -18.53
CA GLU A 203 -26.18 -5.42 -17.30
C GLU A 203 -24.83 -5.29 -16.55
N TYR A 204 -23.88 -4.52 -17.11
CA TYR A 204 -22.51 -4.37 -16.59
C TYR A 204 -21.81 -5.71 -16.36
N GLU A 205 -21.99 -6.60 -17.33
CA GLU A 205 -21.48 -7.97 -17.28
C GLU A 205 -19.95 -8.02 -17.17
N ILE A 206 -19.49 -8.64 -16.09
CA ILE A 206 -18.10 -9.04 -15.86
C ILE A 206 -18.01 -10.54 -16.13
N LEU A 207 -17.15 -10.95 -17.06
CA LEU A 207 -16.79 -12.35 -17.21
C LEU A 207 -15.55 -12.67 -16.39
N LEU A 208 -15.69 -13.62 -15.48
CA LEU A 208 -14.56 -14.30 -14.85
C LEU A 208 -14.02 -15.33 -15.86
N PRO A 209 -12.72 -15.27 -16.24
CA PRO A 209 -12.11 -16.29 -17.10
C PRO A 209 -12.15 -17.69 -16.45
N PRO A 210 -11.94 -18.78 -17.20
CA PRO A 210 -11.94 -20.13 -16.64
C PRO A 210 -10.71 -20.37 -15.75
N ALA A 211 -10.78 -21.46 -14.96
CA ALA A 211 -9.75 -21.95 -14.07
C ALA A 211 -9.30 -20.93 -12.99
N ARG A 212 -10.26 -20.24 -12.37
CA ARG A 212 -10.05 -19.24 -11.31
C ARG A 212 -10.08 -19.87 -9.93
N GLN A 213 -9.09 -19.58 -9.09
CA GLN A 213 -9.03 -20.09 -7.73
C GLN A 213 -9.60 -19.05 -6.75
N PHE A 214 -10.48 -19.48 -5.85
CA PHE A 214 -11.10 -18.64 -4.83
C PHE A 214 -10.94 -19.25 -3.44
N LYS A 215 -10.77 -18.41 -2.41
CA LYS A 215 -11.00 -18.80 -1.02
C LYS A 215 -12.44 -18.48 -0.62
N VAL A 216 -13.10 -19.41 0.07
CA VAL A 216 -14.41 -19.18 0.71
C VAL A 216 -14.18 -18.36 1.99
N VAL A 217 -14.67 -17.12 2.01
CA VAL A 217 -14.53 -16.18 3.14
C VAL A 217 -15.61 -16.44 4.20
N SER A 218 -16.86 -16.60 3.76
CA SER A 218 -17.99 -16.95 4.62
C SER A 218 -19.09 -17.67 3.86
N CYS A 219 -19.96 -18.35 4.60
CA CYS A 219 -21.10 -19.10 4.11
C CYS A 219 -22.25 -18.85 5.10
N LEU A 220 -23.34 -18.26 4.62
CA LEU A 220 -24.40 -17.66 5.43
C LEU A 220 -25.78 -18.19 4.99
N SER A 221 -26.71 -18.36 5.93
CA SER A 221 -28.13 -18.56 5.62
C SER A 221 -28.93 -17.29 5.93
N GLN A 222 -29.96 -17.04 5.15
CA GLN A 222 -30.96 -16.00 5.35
C GLN A 222 -32.33 -16.67 5.22
N GLY A 223 -32.92 -17.04 6.36
CA GLY A 223 -34.05 -17.97 6.37
C GLY A 223 -33.68 -19.36 5.87
N GLU A 224 -34.70 -20.09 5.42
CA GLU A 224 -34.59 -21.43 4.83
C GLU A 224 -34.30 -21.40 3.32
N ASP A 225 -34.59 -20.28 2.65
CA ASP A 225 -34.64 -20.17 1.20
C ASP A 225 -33.46 -19.42 0.57
N LEU A 226 -32.86 -18.43 1.22
CA LEU A 226 -31.69 -17.72 0.68
C LEU A 226 -30.40 -18.08 1.41
N HIS A 227 -29.33 -18.30 0.64
CA HIS A 227 -27.97 -18.50 1.16
C HIS A 227 -27.00 -17.53 0.50
N ILE A 228 -25.96 -17.10 1.21
CA ILE A 228 -24.89 -16.26 0.65
C ILE A 228 -23.54 -16.93 0.85
N ILE A 229 -22.76 -17.01 -0.22
CA ILE A 229 -21.38 -17.51 -0.22
C ILE A 229 -20.46 -16.35 -0.60
N GLN A 230 -19.54 -15.98 0.29
CA GLN A 230 -18.54 -14.95 0.00
C GLN A 230 -17.25 -15.61 -0.49
N LEU A 231 -16.77 -15.19 -1.65
CA LEU A 231 -15.56 -15.68 -2.30
C LEU A 231 -14.53 -14.55 -2.46
N LYS A 232 -13.24 -14.88 -2.38
CA LYS A 232 -12.13 -13.98 -2.71
C LYS A 232 -11.20 -14.65 -3.70
N GLU A 233 -10.93 -14.01 -4.85
CA GLU A 233 -9.99 -14.53 -5.84
C GLU A 233 -8.58 -14.60 -5.22
N ILE A 234 -7.89 -15.71 -5.41
CA ILE A 234 -6.52 -15.90 -4.95
C ILE A 234 -5.62 -16.34 -6.11
N LYS A 235 -4.37 -15.87 -6.11
CA LYS A 235 -3.39 -16.26 -7.11
C LYS A 235 -2.96 -17.73 -6.88
N PRO A 236 -3.08 -18.62 -7.87
CA PRO A 236 -2.69 -20.02 -7.69
C PRO A 236 -1.17 -20.19 -7.62
N LEU A 237 -0.72 -21.24 -6.94
CA LEU A 237 0.70 -21.62 -6.85
C LEU A 237 1.30 -22.01 -8.22
N TYR A 238 0.46 -22.51 -9.12
CA TYR A 238 0.82 -22.93 -10.48
C TYR A 238 -0.25 -22.43 -11.48
N PRO A 239 0.09 -22.14 -12.74
CA PRO A 239 -0.89 -21.72 -13.74
C PRO A 239 -1.90 -22.84 -14.02
N LEU A 240 -3.17 -22.63 -13.67
CA LEU A 240 -4.28 -23.56 -13.95
C LEU A 240 -4.76 -23.49 -15.42
N ILE A 241 -4.32 -22.47 -16.14
CA ILE A 241 -4.45 -22.29 -17.59
C ILE A 241 -3.15 -21.70 -18.13
N GLU A 242 -2.66 -22.19 -19.27
CA GLU A 242 -1.45 -21.65 -19.89
C GLU A 242 -1.68 -20.19 -20.37
N PRO A 243 -0.72 -19.27 -20.17
CA PRO A 243 -0.89 -17.88 -20.57
C PRO A 243 -0.77 -17.73 -22.10
N VAL A 244 -1.59 -16.86 -22.68
CA VAL A 244 -1.41 -16.45 -24.09
C VAL A 244 -0.03 -15.79 -24.23
N SER A 245 0.82 -16.36 -25.07
CA SER A 245 2.12 -15.78 -25.41
C SER A 245 1.93 -14.42 -26.08
N ARG A 246 2.54 -13.38 -25.52
CA ARG A 246 2.71 -12.11 -26.24
C ARG A 246 3.76 -12.35 -27.33
N GLU A 247 3.31 -12.49 -28.57
CA GLU A 247 4.19 -12.52 -29.73
C GLU A 247 4.95 -11.20 -29.84
N HIS A 248 6.21 -11.21 -29.40
CA HIS A 248 7.18 -10.28 -29.93
C HIS A 248 7.34 -10.60 -31.42
N LYS A 249 7.05 -9.62 -32.29
CA LYS A 249 7.40 -9.71 -33.71
C LYS A 249 8.92 -9.61 -33.89
N GLU A 250 9.61 -10.71 -33.66
CA GLU A 250 10.95 -10.89 -34.19
C GLU A 250 10.87 -10.96 -35.72
N LEU A 251 11.74 -10.20 -36.39
CA LEU A 251 12.05 -10.43 -37.80
C LEU A 251 12.94 -11.68 -37.87
N PRO A 252 12.80 -12.54 -38.91
CA PRO A 252 13.45 -13.84 -38.95
C PRO A 252 14.98 -13.71 -38.94
N ALA A 253 15.62 -14.43 -38.02
CA ALA A 253 17.05 -14.38 -37.79
C ALA A 253 17.87 -15.30 -38.73
N PRO A 254 19.13 -14.94 -39.06
CA PRO A 254 20.15 -15.90 -39.48
C PRO A 254 20.49 -16.88 -38.34
N ILE A 255 20.89 -18.11 -38.70
CA ILE A 255 21.10 -19.26 -37.79
C ILE A 255 22.53 -19.80 -37.98
N PRO A 256 23.24 -20.38 -36.98
CA PRO A 256 23.44 -20.04 -35.56
C PRO A 256 24.91 -19.58 -35.31
N VAL A 257 25.52 -19.47 -34.10
CA VAL A 257 25.99 -20.50 -33.13
C VAL A 257 26.39 -19.83 -31.78
N ASN A 258 26.19 -20.51 -30.65
CA ASN A 258 26.49 -20.14 -29.25
C ASN A 258 27.95 -20.49 -28.80
N PRO A 259 28.46 -20.13 -27.59
CA PRO A 259 28.10 -19.11 -26.55
C PRO A 259 29.37 -18.21 -26.27
N PRO A 260 29.82 -17.74 -25.06
CA PRO A 260 29.29 -17.66 -23.68
C PRO A 260 29.48 -16.22 -23.04
N PRO A 261 29.81 -15.90 -21.74
CA PRO A 261 29.17 -14.75 -21.06
C PRO A 261 30.06 -13.78 -20.19
N ILE A 262 29.40 -12.81 -19.49
CA ILE A 262 29.81 -11.94 -18.32
C ILE A 262 31.00 -10.94 -18.50
N PRO A 263 31.26 -9.92 -17.61
CA PRO A 263 30.46 -8.97 -16.77
C PRO A 263 30.58 -7.48 -17.27
N LYS A 264 30.17 -6.35 -16.63
CA LYS A 264 30.39 -5.66 -15.29
C LYS A 264 31.86 -5.26 -14.96
N PRO A 265 32.24 -4.14 -14.25
CA PRO A 265 31.60 -2.79 -13.94
C PRO A 265 32.09 -1.25 -14.69
N ILE A 266 31.45 -0.02 -15.28
CA ILE A 266 30.71 1.50 -15.11
C ILE A 266 31.45 2.95 -14.97
N ILE A 267 31.24 3.94 -15.87
CA ILE A 267 31.15 5.47 -15.70
C ILE A 267 31.88 6.27 -14.53
N ARG A 268 32.45 7.49 -14.82
CA ARG A 268 32.08 8.88 -14.31
C ARG A 268 33.18 9.89 -13.80
N ILE A 269 32.82 11.20 -13.75
CA ILE A 269 33.19 12.26 -12.73
C ILE A 269 34.40 13.27 -12.90
N VAL A 270 34.14 14.52 -13.40
CA VAL A 270 33.91 15.83 -12.66
C VAL A 270 35.04 16.78 -12.07
N THR A 271 35.16 18.05 -12.57
CA THR A 271 35.53 19.43 -11.99
C THR A 271 36.80 19.69 -11.12
N PRO A 272 37.34 20.95 -10.93
CA PRO A 272 36.62 22.24 -10.60
C PRO A 272 37.21 23.68 -10.90
N LEU A 273 36.29 24.69 -10.91
CA LEU A 273 36.21 26.03 -10.22
C LEU A 273 37.47 26.95 -10.01
N HIS A 274 37.42 28.27 -9.72
CA HIS A 274 36.41 29.28 -9.27
C HIS A 274 36.84 30.74 -9.72
N GLN A 275 36.27 31.91 -9.38
CA GLN A 275 35.39 32.35 -8.25
C GLN A 275 34.05 33.05 -8.67
N ILE A 276 33.64 34.33 -8.47
CA ILE A 276 34.11 35.52 -7.70
C ILE A 276 32.94 36.50 -7.34
N PHE A 277 33.19 37.46 -6.43
CA PHE A 277 32.41 38.62 -5.87
C PHE A 277 30.93 38.97 -6.23
N SER A 278 30.11 39.09 -5.14
CA SER A 278 29.03 40.10 -4.91
C SER A 278 27.65 39.89 -5.60
N LEU A 279 26.46 40.35 -5.17
CA LEU A 279 25.85 41.07 -3.99
C LEU A 279 24.28 40.83 -4.03
N THR A 280 23.29 41.26 -3.21
CA THR A 280 23.04 42.16 -2.02
C THR A 280 21.69 41.77 -1.33
N VAL A 281 21.32 42.38 -0.19
CA VAL A 281 19.95 42.48 0.46
C VAL A 281 19.28 41.12 0.86
N ILE A 282 19.21 40.67 2.13
CA ILE A 282 18.49 41.16 3.36
C ILE A 282 16.97 40.83 3.30
N ILE A 283 16.29 40.12 4.22
CA ILE A 283 16.63 39.62 5.60
C ILE A 283 15.86 38.29 5.99
N THR A 284 15.83 37.93 7.28
CA THR A 284 15.26 36.72 7.95
C THR A 284 14.20 37.11 9.00
N PHE A 285 13.32 36.28 9.61
CA PHE A 285 12.99 34.83 9.63
C PHE A 285 11.48 34.70 9.99
N THR A 286 10.81 33.68 10.58
CA THR A 286 11.03 32.40 11.33
C THR A 286 10.02 31.33 10.80
N PHE A 287 9.97 30.02 11.11
CA PHE A 287 10.24 29.17 12.30
C PHE A 287 11.09 27.94 11.91
N ALA A 288 11.79 27.34 12.88
CA ALA A 288 12.54 26.08 12.71
C ALA A 288 12.63 25.32 14.05
N SER A 289 13.06 24.04 14.02
CA SER A 289 13.02 23.01 15.09
C SER A 289 11.75 22.15 15.05
N ILE A 290 11.78 20.81 15.02
CA ILE A 290 12.86 19.80 14.99
C ILE A 290 12.37 18.67 14.05
N ALA A 291 13.22 18.10 13.19
CA ALA A 291 13.66 16.70 13.34
C ALA A 291 14.88 16.36 12.47
N ALA A 292 15.91 15.80 13.09
CA ALA A 292 16.64 14.68 12.47
C ALA A 292 15.81 13.40 12.71
N SER A 293 15.92 12.31 11.95
CA SER A 293 17.07 11.87 11.16
C SER A 293 16.73 10.84 10.08
N SER A 294 17.44 10.86 8.97
CA SER A 294 17.85 9.64 8.24
C SER A 294 19.06 9.92 7.33
N SER A 295 19.84 8.89 7.03
CA SER A 295 21.03 8.97 6.16
C SER A 295 20.63 9.10 4.68
N SER A 296 21.43 9.72 3.79
CA SER A 296 22.87 9.99 3.87
C SER A 296 23.26 11.39 3.39
N SER A 297 24.09 12.09 4.16
CA SER A 297 24.51 13.47 3.87
C SER A 297 25.70 13.53 2.91
N SER A 298 25.46 13.94 1.67
CA SER A 298 26.52 14.58 0.88
C SER A 298 26.87 15.92 1.54
N PRO A 299 28.16 16.22 1.81
CA PRO A 299 28.54 17.43 2.55
C PRO A 299 28.25 18.68 1.73
N HIS A 300 27.25 19.45 2.15
CA HIS A 300 26.90 20.72 1.52
C HIS A 300 27.91 21.79 1.98
N ILE A 301 28.94 22.04 1.18
CA ILE A 301 29.90 23.13 1.44
C ILE A 301 29.13 24.47 1.31
N PRO A 302 29.10 25.32 2.36
CA PRO A 302 28.36 26.57 2.30
C PRO A 302 29.04 27.59 1.38
N PRO A 303 28.28 28.50 0.74
CA PRO A 303 28.86 29.59 -0.04
C PRO A 303 29.87 30.39 0.79
N ASN A 304 31.02 30.72 0.19
CA ASN A 304 32.14 31.40 0.84
C ASN A 304 32.79 30.65 2.03
N ALA A 305 32.64 29.32 2.11
CA ALA A 305 33.45 28.50 3.00
C ALA A 305 34.95 28.77 2.78
N LYS A 306 35.62 29.36 3.78
CA LYS A 306 37.08 29.50 3.76
C LYS A 306 37.70 28.13 3.97
N TRP A 307 38.44 27.64 2.99
CA TRP A 307 39.25 26.43 3.11
C TRP A 307 40.19 26.54 4.32
N ILE A 308 40.41 25.42 4.99
CA ILE A 308 41.46 25.30 6.00
C ILE A 308 42.79 25.60 5.29
N GLN A 309 43.52 26.62 5.73
CA GLN A 309 44.67 27.15 4.98
C GLN A 309 45.84 26.16 4.85
N ASN A 310 45.84 25.08 5.63
CA ASN A 310 46.85 24.02 5.60
C ASN A 310 46.30 22.81 4.85
N GLY A 311 46.77 22.59 3.61
CA GLY A 311 46.50 21.36 2.87
C GLY A 311 47.33 20.19 3.41
N ILE A 312 46.74 18.98 3.43
CA ILE A 312 47.43 17.73 3.77
C ILE A 312 47.86 16.98 2.50
N THR A 313 49.01 16.31 2.55
CA THR A 313 49.47 15.46 1.45
C THR A 313 48.73 14.12 1.47
N VAL A 314 47.78 13.92 0.55
CA VAL A 314 47.01 12.68 0.42
C VAL A 314 47.67 11.61 -0.45
N ALA A 315 48.66 11.99 -1.26
CA ALA A 315 49.49 11.09 -2.07
C ALA A 315 50.83 11.74 -2.41
N GLY A 316 51.89 10.94 -2.59
CA GLY A 316 53.23 11.41 -2.93
C GLY A 316 53.97 12.07 -1.76
N GLY A 317 54.48 13.29 -1.96
CA GLY A 317 55.23 14.07 -0.97
C GLY A 317 56.73 13.77 -0.84
N ASN A 318 57.17 12.54 -1.12
CA ASN A 318 58.54 12.07 -0.85
C ASN A 318 59.59 12.46 -1.91
N ARG A 319 59.55 13.72 -2.38
CA ARG A 319 60.29 14.25 -3.56
C ARG A 319 59.88 13.57 -4.88
N GLN A 320 60.42 14.08 -5.99
CA GLN A 320 60.25 13.47 -7.31
C GLN A 320 61.05 12.16 -7.42
N GLY A 321 60.44 11.13 -8.03
CA GLY A 321 61.09 9.86 -8.32
C GLY A 321 60.10 8.79 -8.78
N ASN A 322 60.54 7.53 -8.77
CA ASN A 322 59.79 6.38 -9.28
C ASN A 322 59.49 5.30 -8.21
N ALA A 323 59.83 5.52 -6.95
CA ALA A 323 59.41 4.66 -5.84
C ALA A 323 57.87 4.64 -5.70
N LEU A 324 57.34 3.71 -4.90
CA LEU A 324 55.89 3.58 -4.66
C LEU A 324 55.30 4.72 -3.82
N ASN A 325 56.13 5.41 -3.02
CA ASN A 325 55.77 6.61 -2.27
C ASN A 325 56.11 7.92 -3.03
N GLN A 326 56.50 7.84 -4.30
CA GLN A 326 56.94 8.96 -5.15
C GLN A 326 56.14 9.05 -6.46
N LEU A 327 56.15 10.26 -7.04
CA LEU A 327 55.53 10.58 -8.33
C LEU A 327 56.49 11.46 -9.15
N SER A 328 56.34 11.47 -10.48
CA SER A 328 57.19 12.19 -11.42
C SER A 328 56.33 12.89 -12.46
N TYR A 329 56.10 14.19 -12.24
CA TYR A 329 55.15 15.03 -12.99
C TYR A 329 53.72 14.41 -13.08
N PRO A 330 53.04 14.11 -11.95
CA PRO A 330 51.67 13.59 -11.99
C PRO A 330 50.74 14.58 -12.71
N TYR A 331 49.90 14.08 -13.62
CA TYR A 331 49.25 14.91 -14.65
C TYR A 331 47.72 15.01 -14.55
N ALA A 332 47.06 13.95 -14.07
CA ALA A 332 45.62 13.87 -13.86
C ALA A 332 45.31 12.87 -12.74
N LEU A 333 44.10 12.91 -12.17
CA LEU A 333 43.64 11.94 -11.17
C LEU A 333 42.15 11.60 -11.31
N TYR A 334 41.78 10.45 -10.76
CA TYR A 334 40.40 9.98 -10.63
C TYR A 334 40.11 9.62 -9.18
N VAL A 335 38.94 9.99 -8.65
CA VAL A 335 38.48 9.57 -7.32
C VAL A 335 37.39 8.51 -7.45
N TYR A 336 37.67 7.31 -6.94
CA TYR A 336 36.73 6.20 -6.81
C TYR A 336 36.14 6.18 -5.38
N ASP A 337 35.00 5.51 -5.22
CA ASP A 337 34.27 5.44 -3.95
C ASP A 337 35.17 4.95 -2.79
N ASN A 338 34.87 5.42 -1.57
CA ASN A 338 35.73 5.29 -0.39
C ASN A 338 37.13 5.92 -0.57
N GLN A 339 37.18 7.12 -1.15
CA GLN A 339 38.38 7.99 -1.23
C GLN A 339 39.62 7.34 -1.86
N THR A 340 39.44 6.39 -2.78
CA THR A 340 40.57 5.78 -3.51
C THR A 340 40.93 6.61 -4.74
N LEU A 341 42.20 6.99 -4.86
CA LEU A 341 42.74 7.80 -5.95
C LEU A 341 43.41 6.92 -7.01
N TYR A 342 43.18 7.20 -8.29
CA TYR A 342 44.04 6.74 -9.39
C TYR A 342 44.75 7.94 -9.99
N ILE A 343 46.09 7.94 -9.97
CA ILE A 343 46.93 9.07 -10.34
C ILE A 343 47.74 8.73 -11.59
N VAL A 344 47.69 9.62 -12.58
CA VAL A 344 48.45 9.49 -13.84
C VAL A 344 49.87 9.98 -13.61
N ASP A 345 50.80 9.07 -13.37
CA ASP A 345 52.21 9.34 -13.09
C ASP A 345 53.00 9.42 -14.41
N TRP A 346 52.79 10.53 -15.11
CA TRP A 346 53.09 10.77 -16.53
C TRP A 346 54.54 10.45 -16.92
N ASN A 347 55.52 10.94 -16.18
CA ASN A 347 56.94 10.75 -16.53
C ASN A 347 57.46 9.35 -16.19
N ASN A 348 56.84 8.68 -15.21
CA ASN A 348 57.09 7.27 -14.89
C ASN A 348 56.26 6.30 -15.76
N HIS A 349 55.42 6.83 -16.66
CA HIS A 349 54.59 6.10 -17.63
C HIS A 349 53.72 5.01 -16.99
N ARG A 350 53.05 5.36 -15.88
CA ARG A 350 52.25 4.43 -15.08
C ARG A 350 51.00 5.09 -14.48
N ILE A 351 50.04 4.26 -14.08
CA ILE A 351 48.91 4.67 -13.24
C ILE A 351 49.14 4.11 -11.82
N MET A 352 49.02 4.99 -10.83
CA MET A 352 49.19 4.68 -9.41
C MET A 352 47.84 4.67 -8.70
N GLU A 353 47.45 3.56 -8.08
CA GLU A 353 46.37 3.52 -7.09
C GLU A 353 46.90 3.98 -5.73
N TRP A 354 46.17 4.86 -5.05
CA TRP A 354 46.48 5.36 -3.72
C TRP A 354 45.21 5.35 -2.86
N LYS A 355 45.26 4.71 -1.69
CA LYS A 355 44.11 4.64 -0.78
C LYS A 355 44.21 5.70 0.31
N ASP A 356 43.07 6.08 0.88
CA ASP A 356 43.03 7.01 2.01
C ASP A 356 43.93 6.53 3.17
N GLY A 357 44.64 7.47 3.80
CA GLY A 357 45.67 7.21 4.81
C GLY A 357 46.92 6.46 4.35
N ALA A 358 47.05 6.03 3.09
CA ALA A 358 48.18 5.21 2.64
C ALA A 358 49.47 6.05 2.44
N THR A 359 50.60 5.50 2.86
CA THR A 359 51.94 6.13 2.69
C THR A 359 52.66 5.74 1.40
N ASN A 360 52.16 4.72 0.70
CA ASN A 360 52.67 4.21 -0.57
C ASN A 360 51.47 3.91 -1.50
N GLY A 361 51.62 4.18 -2.79
CA GLY A 361 50.70 3.73 -3.83
C GLY A 361 51.07 2.38 -4.43
N GLN A 362 50.21 1.86 -5.31
CA GLN A 362 50.39 0.61 -6.06
C GLN A 362 50.34 0.90 -7.56
N VAL A 363 51.28 0.34 -8.34
CA VAL A 363 51.20 0.41 -9.81
C VAL A 363 50.05 -0.50 -10.29
N VAL A 364 49.10 0.05 -11.05
CA VAL A 364 47.92 -0.68 -11.57
C VAL A 364 47.81 -0.71 -13.09
N ALA A 365 48.57 0.12 -13.81
CA ALA A 365 48.75 0.02 -15.26
C ALA A 365 50.08 0.68 -15.70
N GLY A 366 50.65 0.24 -16.81
CA GLY A 366 51.96 0.71 -17.30
C GLY A 366 53.12 0.29 -16.39
N GLY A 367 54.12 1.15 -16.21
CA GLY A 367 55.26 0.93 -15.32
C GLY A 367 56.39 0.04 -15.88
N ASN A 368 56.11 -0.81 -16.87
CA ASN A 368 57.09 -1.66 -17.57
C ASN A 368 57.98 -0.88 -18.57
N GLY A 369 58.43 0.32 -18.18
CA GLY A 369 59.17 1.26 -19.04
C GLY A 369 58.32 1.92 -20.12
N ARG A 370 58.97 2.76 -20.94
CA ARG A 370 58.35 3.50 -22.05
C ARG A 370 58.15 2.60 -23.26
N GLY A 371 56.93 2.50 -23.76
CA GLY A 371 56.68 1.84 -25.04
C GLY A 371 55.21 1.68 -25.39
N ASN A 372 54.94 0.96 -26.48
CA ASN A 372 53.61 0.69 -27.02
C ASN A 372 53.16 -0.78 -26.88
N GLY A 373 53.93 -1.61 -26.15
CA GLY A 373 53.51 -2.96 -25.77
C GLY A 373 52.18 -2.97 -25.02
N THR A 374 51.56 -4.14 -24.92
CA THR A 374 50.27 -4.32 -24.23
C THR A 374 50.38 -4.17 -22.71
N ASN A 375 51.58 -4.31 -22.15
CA ASN A 375 51.91 -4.05 -20.75
C ASN A 375 52.61 -2.69 -20.51
N GLN A 376 52.65 -1.81 -21.52
CA GLN A 376 53.35 -0.52 -21.47
C GLN A 376 52.44 0.67 -21.77
N LEU A 377 52.85 1.84 -21.29
CA LEU A 377 52.27 3.15 -21.59
C LEU A 377 53.39 4.12 -22.01
N ASN A 378 53.01 5.26 -22.57
CA ASN A 378 53.93 6.28 -23.06
C ASN A 378 53.35 7.67 -22.76
N GLN A 379 53.78 8.25 -21.63
CA GLN A 379 53.33 9.57 -21.13
C GLN A 379 51.78 9.73 -21.07
N PRO A 380 51.05 8.80 -20.41
CA PRO A 380 49.58 8.84 -20.36
C PRO A 380 49.05 10.14 -19.76
N SER A 381 47.88 10.62 -20.18
CA SER A 381 47.37 11.96 -19.85
C SER A 381 46.04 12.02 -19.08
N ASP A 382 45.26 10.95 -19.05
CA ASP A 382 43.98 10.87 -18.33
C ASP A 382 43.65 9.40 -18.01
N VAL A 383 42.85 9.18 -16.97
CA VAL A 383 42.33 7.86 -16.58
C VAL A 383 40.91 7.99 -16.02
N ILE A 384 40.01 7.11 -16.48
CA ILE A 384 38.68 6.90 -15.87
C ILE A 384 38.50 5.44 -15.45
N VAL A 385 37.73 5.23 -14.37
CA VAL A 385 37.37 3.90 -13.85
C VAL A 385 35.96 3.52 -14.29
N ASP A 386 35.69 2.22 -14.29
CA ASP A 386 34.41 1.61 -14.65
C ASP A 386 33.80 0.77 -13.40
N ARG A 387 32.46 0.87 -13.06
CA ARG A 387 31.39 -0.03 -12.40
C ARG A 387 29.93 -0.74 -13.06
N GLU A 388 29.38 -1.31 -14.27
CA GLU A 388 29.52 -1.86 -15.81
C GLU A 388 30.63 -2.69 -16.75
N THR A 389 32.00 -2.58 -16.91
CA THR A 389 33.05 -3.56 -17.46
C THR A 389 34.43 -3.88 -16.69
N ASP A 390 34.72 -3.46 -15.44
CA ASP A 390 35.95 -3.44 -14.55
C ASP A 390 37.26 -2.96 -15.15
N THR A 391 37.26 -1.76 -15.72
CA THR A 391 38.44 -1.28 -16.43
C THR A 391 38.88 0.11 -16.05
N LEU A 392 40.20 0.33 -16.16
CA LEU A 392 40.78 1.65 -16.34
C LEU A 392 40.76 1.96 -17.84
N ILE A 393 40.17 3.08 -18.23
CA ILE A 393 40.25 3.60 -19.60
C ILE A 393 41.26 4.74 -19.58
N ILE A 394 42.36 4.59 -20.30
CA ILE A 394 43.57 5.41 -20.18
C ILE A 394 43.85 6.10 -21.53
N CYS A 395 44.05 7.42 -21.51
CA CYS A 395 44.60 8.15 -22.66
C CYS A 395 46.11 7.93 -22.73
N ASP A 396 46.55 7.01 -23.60
CA ASP A 396 47.96 6.68 -23.82
C ASP A 396 48.54 7.61 -24.91
N LYS A 397 48.65 8.88 -24.51
CA LYS A 397 48.88 10.10 -25.32
C LYS A 397 49.89 9.93 -26.45
N GLU A 398 51.14 9.56 -26.16
CA GLU A 398 52.20 9.51 -27.18
C GLU A 398 52.07 8.30 -28.11
N ASN A 399 51.44 7.22 -27.62
CA ASN A 399 51.08 6.05 -28.43
C ASN A 399 49.81 6.28 -29.27
N ARG A 400 49.18 7.47 -29.18
CA ARG A 400 48.00 7.89 -29.97
C ARG A 400 46.82 6.91 -29.89
N ARG A 401 46.56 6.37 -28.69
CA ARG A 401 45.53 5.37 -28.45
C ARG A 401 44.81 5.60 -27.12
N VAL A 402 43.58 5.13 -27.02
CA VAL A 402 42.89 4.92 -25.73
C VAL A 402 42.92 3.43 -25.43
N VAL A 403 43.34 3.09 -24.22
CA VAL A 403 43.57 1.70 -23.77
C VAL A 403 42.61 1.36 -22.64
N ARG A 404 41.93 0.22 -22.77
CA ARG A 404 41.14 -0.42 -21.71
C ARG A 404 42.00 -1.44 -20.98
N TRP A 405 42.16 -1.30 -19.68
CA TRP A 405 43.01 -2.15 -18.83
C TRP A 405 42.17 -2.81 -17.72
N PRO A 406 42.20 -4.14 -17.55
CA PRO A 406 41.37 -4.83 -16.55
C PRO A 406 41.84 -4.58 -15.11
N ARG A 407 40.88 -4.46 -14.18
CA ARG A 407 41.12 -4.36 -12.73
C ARG A 407 40.79 -5.69 -12.04
N ARG A 408 41.81 -6.46 -11.64
CA ARG A 408 41.73 -7.63 -10.75
C ARG A 408 43.04 -7.75 -9.95
N GLU A 409 43.07 -8.33 -8.75
CA GLU A 409 41.96 -8.90 -7.97
C GLU A 409 41.36 -7.91 -6.95
N GLY A 410 40.21 -8.27 -6.37
CA GLY A 410 39.64 -7.56 -5.23
C GLY A 410 40.31 -7.93 -3.91
N LYS A 411 40.42 -6.94 -3.01
CA LYS A 411 41.26 -6.87 -1.78
C LYS A 411 42.65 -6.28 -2.04
N SER A 412 43.14 -5.58 -1.03
CA SER A 412 44.38 -4.80 -1.07
C SER A 412 45.64 -5.65 -1.04
N GLY A 413 46.52 -5.46 -2.03
CA GLY A 413 47.94 -5.77 -1.93
C GLY A 413 48.38 -7.08 -2.59
N GLN A 414 48.73 -7.01 -3.88
CA GLN A 414 49.82 -7.81 -4.45
C GLN A 414 50.51 -7.07 -5.59
N THR A 415 51.82 -7.23 -5.70
CA THR A 415 52.69 -6.50 -6.64
C THR A 415 52.81 -7.27 -7.96
N ILE A 416 52.60 -6.60 -9.10
CA ILE A 416 52.60 -7.23 -10.44
C ILE A 416 53.77 -6.75 -11.33
N ILE A 417 54.77 -6.06 -10.76
CA ILE A 417 56.04 -5.75 -11.45
C ILE A 417 57.20 -5.97 -10.46
N ASN A 418 57.75 -7.17 -10.49
CA ASN A 418 59.11 -7.54 -10.08
C ASN A 418 59.67 -8.46 -11.20
N ASP A 419 60.98 -8.52 -11.36
CA ASP A 419 61.65 -8.86 -12.64
C ASP A 419 61.26 -10.17 -13.34
N VAL A 420 60.94 -10.03 -14.64
CA VAL A 420 61.44 -10.79 -15.82
C VAL A 420 61.41 -12.34 -15.82
N ASN A 421 60.95 -12.89 -16.96
CA ASN A 421 61.00 -14.31 -17.39
C ASN A 421 60.00 -15.31 -16.74
N ALA A 422 58.82 -15.43 -17.35
CA ALA A 422 58.02 -16.66 -17.33
C ALA A 422 57.47 -16.95 -18.74
N TYR A 423 57.74 -18.15 -19.27
CA TYR A 423 57.37 -18.53 -20.64
C TYR A 423 56.02 -19.28 -20.66
N GLY A 424 55.13 -18.93 -21.59
CA GLY A 424 54.22 -19.93 -22.19
C GLY A 424 52.91 -20.31 -21.46
N ARG A 425 52.17 -19.38 -20.87
CA ARG A 425 50.68 -19.39 -20.80
C ARG A 425 50.16 -17.97 -20.54
N GLY A 426 48.98 -17.63 -21.08
CA GLY A 426 48.57 -16.22 -21.28
C GLY A 426 48.18 -15.47 -19.99
N ASN A 427 49.00 -14.51 -19.58
CA ASN A 427 48.67 -13.54 -18.52
C ASN A 427 47.87 -12.35 -19.09
N GLU A 428 46.56 -12.31 -18.84
CA GLU A 428 45.66 -11.24 -19.31
C GLU A 428 45.67 -9.98 -18.41
N ILE A 429 46.86 -9.51 -18.05
CA ILE A 429 47.08 -8.24 -17.32
C ILE A 429 47.49 -7.13 -18.31
N ASN A 430 46.92 -7.19 -19.51
CA ASN A 430 47.35 -6.48 -20.71
C ASN A 430 46.25 -5.52 -21.20
N GLY A 431 46.66 -4.31 -21.60
CA GLY A 431 45.76 -3.29 -22.12
C GLY A 431 45.31 -3.54 -23.56
N ILE A 432 44.01 -3.37 -23.82
CA ILE A 432 43.36 -3.53 -25.12
C ILE A 432 43.08 -2.15 -25.73
N VAL A 433 43.37 -1.95 -27.02
CA VAL A 433 43.07 -0.67 -27.70
C VAL A 433 41.57 -0.56 -27.96
N VAL A 434 40.96 0.56 -27.55
CA VAL A 434 39.51 0.84 -27.71
C VAL A 434 39.19 2.10 -28.51
N ALA A 435 40.19 2.96 -28.78
CA ALA A 435 40.09 4.01 -29.79
C ALA A 435 41.49 4.39 -30.32
N GLY A 436 41.58 4.77 -31.61
CA GLY A 436 42.84 5.11 -32.27
C GLY A 436 43.80 3.93 -32.42
N GLY A 437 45.09 4.18 -32.20
CA GLY A 437 46.15 3.17 -32.32
C GLY A 437 46.71 2.93 -33.73
N ASN A 438 45.99 3.33 -34.78
CA ASN A 438 46.40 3.20 -36.19
C ASN A 438 47.43 4.26 -36.65
N GLY A 439 48.36 4.65 -35.77
CA GLY A 439 49.33 5.72 -35.99
C GLY A 439 48.79 7.12 -35.71
N ARG A 440 49.54 8.15 -36.16
CA ARG A 440 49.17 9.57 -36.05
C ARG A 440 48.56 10.03 -37.36
N GLY A 441 47.39 10.63 -37.29
CA GLY A 441 46.70 11.27 -38.41
C GLY A 441 45.29 11.67 -38.00
N ASP A 442 44.52 12.13 -38.97
CA ASP A 442 43.19 12.72 -38.85
C ASP A 442 42.07 11.86 -39.46
N HIS A 443 42.37 10.65 -39.94
CA HIS A 443 41.35 9.66 -40.30
C HIS A 443 40.47 9.30 -39.09
N TYR A 444 39.27 8.76 -39.35
CA TYR A 444 38.29 8.42 -38.31
C TYR A 444 38.72 7.26 -37.41
N ASN A 445 39.72 6.47 -37.81
CA ASN A 445 40.35 5.42 -37.02
C ASN A 445 41.70 5.83 -36.38
N GLN A 446 42.09 7.10 -36.50
CA GLN A 446 43.35 7.67 -35.99
C GLN A 446 43.13 8.75 -34.93
N LEU A 447 44.18 9.00 -34.14
CA LEU A 447 44.23 10.04 -33.10
C LEU A 447 45.58 10.78 -33.18
N ASN A 448 45.62 12.00 -32.68
CA ASN A 448 46.78 12.89 -32.69
C ASN A 448 46.88 13.59 -31.32
N VAL A 449 47.68 12.98 -30.44
CA VAL A 449 47.83 13.40 -29.04
C VAL A 449 46.47 13.44 -28.30
N PRO A 450 45.76 12.29 -28.20
CA PRO A 450 44.50 12.23 -27.44
C PRO A 450 44.78 12.60 -25.99
N HIS A 451 44.04 13.58 -25.48
CA HIS A 451 44.41 14.28 -24.24
C HIS A 451 43.54 13.90 -23.05
N TYR A 452 42.22 13.84 -23.26
CA TYR A 452 41.20 13.64 -22.23
C TYR A 452 40.08 12.70 -22.72
N VAL A 453 39.54 11.83 -21.86
CA VAL A 453 38.49 10.82 -22.18
C VAL A 453 37.24 10.91 -21.28
N PHE A 454 36.06 10.75 -21.89
CA PHE A 454 34.76 10.67 -21.21
C PHE A 454 33.95 9.46 -21.70
N ILE A 455 33.08 8.91 -20.86
CA ILE A 455 32.13 7.85 -21.19
C ILE A 455 30.71 8.26 -20.81
N ASP A 456 29.77 8.15 -21.76
CA ASP A 456 28.33 8.39 -21.54
C ASP A 456 27.60 7.18 -20.94
N GLN A 457 26.28 7.31 -20.74
CA GLN A 457 25.45 6.23 -20.18
C GLN A 457 25.29 5.03 -21.14
N ASP A 458 25.63 5.19 -22.42
CA ASP A 458 25.58 4.17 -23.47
C ASP A 458 26.96 3.51 -23.73
N TYR A 459 27.93 3.73 -22.82
CA TYR A 459 29.31 3.24 -22.90
C TYR A 459 30.11 3.74 -24.11
N SER A 460 29.69 4.84 -24.73
CA SER A 460 30.43 5.44 -25.83
C SER A 460 31.61 6.27 -25.32
N ILE A 461 32.77 6.10 -25.95
CA ILE A 461 34.02 6.73 -25.57
C ILE A 461 34.18 8.04 -26.37
N TYR A 462 34.21 9.17 -25.67
CA TYR A 462 34.50 10.49 -26.24
C TYR A 462 35.94 10.85 -25.96
N VAL A 463 36.69 11.19 -27.01
CA VAL A 463 38.11 11.52 -26.95
C VAL A 463 38.31 12.95 -27.45
N SER A 464 38.99 13.78 -26.65
CA SER A 464 39.51 15.06 -27.14
C SER A 464 40.79 14.80 -27.95
N ASP A 465 40.63 14.87 -29.27
CA ASP A 465 41.68 14.58 -30.25
C ASP A 465 42.48 15.87 -30.50
N CYS A 466 43.29 16.24 -29.50
CA CYS A 466 43.76 17.59 -29.26
C CYS A 466 44.46 18.22 -30.48
N TRP A 467 45.40 17.51 -31.11
CA TRP A 467 46.14 18.05 -32.27
C TRP A 467 45.44 17.81 -33.61
N ASN A 468 44.23 17.24 -33.60
CA ASN A 468 43.29 17.23 -34.74
C ASN A 468 42.10 18.19 -34.54
N HIS A 469 42.10 19.00 -33.47
CA HIS A 469 41.16 20.11 -33.29
C HIS A 469 39.69 19.67 -33.30
N ARG A 470 39.42 18.50 -32.72
CA ARG A 470 38.12 17.83 -32.74
C ARG A 470 37.84 17.02 -31.48
N VAL A 471 36.58 16.67 -31.28
CA VAL A 471 36.12 15.66 -30.33
C VAL A 471 35.49 14.52 -31.10
N MET A 472 35.90 13.29 -30.80
CA MET A 472 35.53 12.06 -31.49
C MET A 472 34.76 11.13 -30.57
N LYS A 473 33.63 10.58 -31.01
CA LYS A 473 32.83 9.56 -30.33
C LYS A 473 33.07 8.19 -30.96
N TRP A 474 33.60 7.23 -30.20
CA TRP A 474 33.54 5.81 -30.53
C TRP A 474 32.36 5.15 -29.80
N ILE A 475 31.47 4.51 -30.57
CA ILE A 475 30.50 3.56 -30.03
C ILE A 475 31.25 2.26 -29.70
N LYS A 476 30.77 1.47 -28.74
CA LYS A 476 31.37 0.20 -28.34
C LYS A 476 31.71 -0.68 -29.56
N ASP A 477 32.92 -1.22 -29.58
CA ASP A 477 33.47 -2.15 -30.58
C ASP A 477 33.60 -1.61 -32.03
N ALA A 478 33.27 -0.32 -32.27
CA ALA A 478 33.42 0.35 -33.55
C ALA A 478 34.89 0.50 -33.98
N LYS A 479 35.17 0.32 -35.28
CA LYS A 479 36.54 0.46 -35.84
C LYS A 479 36.94 1.92 -36.09
N GLU A 480 35.96 2.80 -36.26
CA GLU A 480 36.13 4.23 -36.55
C GLU A 480 35.24 5.06 -35.62
N GLY A 481 35.64 6.30 -35.35
CA GLY A 481 34.91 7.24 -34.50
C GLY A 481 34.23 8.36 -35.31
N ILE A 482 33.23 9.00 -34.71
CA ILE A 482 32.41 10.04 -35.33
C ILE A 482 32.82 11.40 -34.75
N VAL A 483 33.04 12.42 -35.59
CA VAL A 483 33.27 13.80 -35.13
C VAL A 483 31.97 14.33 -34.52
N VAL A 484 32.02 14.78 -33.26
CA VAL A 484 30.86 15.34 -32.53
C VAL A 484 31.04 16.80 -32.10
N ALA A 485 32.25 17.34 -32.20
CA ALA A 485 32.53 18.78 -32.08
C ALA A 485 33.86 19.14 -32.78
N GLY A 486 33.98 20.35 -33.30
CA GLY A 486 35.15 20.81 -34.05
C GLY A 486 35.34 20.07 -35.38
N GLY A 487 36.59 19.76 -35.74
CA GLY A 487 36.93 19.03 -36.97
C GLY A 487 37.00 19.88 -38.24
N HIS A 488 36.68 21.17 -38.16
CA HIS A 488 36.82 22.13 -39.27
C HIS A 488 38.16 22.91 -39.24
N GLY A 489 39.23 22.23 -38.85
CA GLY A 489 40.58 22.80 -38.69
C GLY A 489 40.75 23.66 -37.42
N GLU A 490 41.98 24.14 -37.21
CA GLU A 490 42.31 25.06 -36.13
C GLU A 490 41.67 26.44 -36.35
N GLY A 491 41.03 26.98 -35.31
CA GLY A 491 40.51 28.34 -35.31
C GLY A 491 39.46 28.57 -34.22
N ASN A 492 38.97 29.81 -34.15
CA ASN A 492 38.03 30.29 -33.11
C ASN A 492 36.59 30.48 -33.62
N ALA A 493 36.25 30.06 -34.84
CA ALA A 493 34.86 30.04 -35.28
C ALA A 493 33.98 29.10 -34.42
N LEU A 494 32.66 29.25 -34.49
CA LEU A 494 31.71 28.42 -33.73
C LEU A 494 31.76 26.92 -34.11
N LYS A 495 32.16 26.61 -35.33
CA LYS A 495 32.39 25.25 -35.83
C LYS A 495 33.82 24.71 -35.62
N GLN A 496 34.73 25.51 -35.04
CA GLN A 496 36.15 25.18 -34.90
C GLN A 496 36.57 25.03 -33.43
N LEU A 497 37.73 24.38 -33.23
CA LEU A 497 38.39 24.25 -31.94
C LEU A 497 39.90 24.51 -32.10
N ARG A 498 40.56 24.78 -30.97
CA ARG A 498 41.99 24.98 -30.86
C ARG A 498 42.54 24.17 -29.68
N SER A 499 43.12 23.01 -30.00
CA SER A 499 43.71 22.11 -29.00
C SER A 499 42.78 21.77 -27.83
N PRO A 500 41.62 21.11 -28.05
CA PRO A 500 40.70 20.74 -26.98
C PRO A 500 41.31 19.74 -25.99
N ARG A 501 41.09 19.92 -24.68
CA ARG A 501 41.69 19.12 -23.58
C ARG A 501 40.71 18.75 -22.46
N GLY A 502 39.43 18.69 -22.80
CA GLY A 502 38.37 18.32 -21.86
C GLY A 502 37.06 18.13 -22.62
N VAL A 503 36.31 17.09 -22.27
CA VAL A 503 34.98 16.82 -22.83
C VAL A 503 34.08 16.23 -21.73
N VAL A 504 32.81 16.63 -21.73
CA VAL A 504 31.72 15.96 -21.00
C VAL A 504 30.48 15.92 -21.91
N VAL A 505 29.59 14.96 -21.68
CA VAL A 505 28.29 14.89 -22.36
C VAL A 505 27.17 14.81 -21.32
N ASP A 506 26.09 15.57 -21.52
CA ASP A 506 24.90 15.50 -20.66
C ASP A 506 23.89 14.43 -21.10
N GLN A 507 22.86 14.19 -20.29
CA GLN A 507 21.85 13.14 -20.52
C GLN A 507 21.00 13.35 -21.78
N LEU A 508 21.10 14.52 -22.44
CA LEU A 508 20.43 14.82 -23.71
C LEU A 508 21.37 14.65 -24.92
N GLY A 509 22.62 14.21 -24.69
CA GLY A 509 23.64 14.08 -25.73
C GLY A 509 24.33 15.40 -26.10
N THR A 510 24.20 16.46 -25.29
CA THR A 510 24.92 17.72 -25.51
C THR A 510 26.39 17.55 -25.12
N VAL A 511 27.29 17.78 -26.06
CA VAL A 511 28.74 17.74 -25.84
C VAL A 511 29.24 19.11 -25.39
N TYR A 512 29.92 19.19 -24.26
CA TYR A 512 30.61 20.40 -23.80
C TYR A 512 32.13 20.17 -23.89
N VAL A 513 32.84 21.11 -24.48
CA VAL A 513 34.27 20.99 -24.84
C VAL A 513 35.07 22.11 -24.21
N ALA A 514 36.14 21.76 -23.50
CA ALA A 514 37.16 22.72 -23.09
C ALA A 514 38.07 23.02 -24.29
N ASP A 515 37.79 24.14 -24.95
CA ASP A 515 38.43 24.58 -26.18
C ASP A 515 39.70 25.38 -25.85
N SER A 516 40.69 24.66 -25.31
CA SER A 516 41.72 25.22 -24.42
C SER A 516 42.54 26.34 -25.04
N GLY A 517 42.96 26.21 -26.31
CA GLY A 517 43.76 27.22 -27.00
C GLY A 517 42.95 28.40 -27.54
N ASN A 518 41.62 28.34 -27.49
CA ASN A 518 40.71 29.46 -27.72
C ASN A 518 40.19 30.06 -26.41
N HIS A 519 40.73 29.65 -25.25
CA HIS A 519 40.46 30.27 -23.95
C HIS A 519 38.96 30.29 -23.60
N ARG A 520 38.22 29.24 -23.98
CA ARG A 520 36.76 29.16 -23.88
C ARG A 520 36.24 27.74 -23.60
N ILE A 521 34.99 27.65 -23.15
CA ILE A 521 34.19 26.42 -23.14
C ILE A 521 33.12 26.53 -24.21
N MET A 522 32.98 25.48 -25.04
CA MET A 522 31.99 25.38 -26.11
C MET A 522 30.92 24.34 -25.78
N ARG A 523 29.69 24.56 -26.27
CA ARG A 523 28.53 23.64 -26.16
C ARG A 523 27.98 23.30 -27.54
N TRP A 524 28.00 22.02 -27.89
CA TRP A 524 27.36 21.42 -29.05
C TRP A 524 26.15 20.58 -28.59
N PRO A 525 24.89 21.03 -28.84
CA PRO A 525 23.72 20.15 -28.76
C PRO A 525 23.89 18.91 -29.66
N LYS A 526 23.19 17.82 -29.34
CA LYS A 526 23.16 16.61 -30.18
C LYS A 526 22.79 17.00 -31.63
N GLU A 527 23.56 16.48 -32.60
CA GLU A 527 23.40 16.74 -34.04
C GLU A 527 23.58 18.21 -34.49
N ALA A 528 24.03 19.12 -33.62
CA ALA A 528 24.32 20.50 -34.00
C ALA A 528 25.55 20.62 -34.91
N LYS A 529 25.46 21.46 -35.96
CA LYS A 529 26.53 21.68 -36.95
C LYS A 529 27.60 22.67 -36.48
N GLU A 530 27.32 23.46 -35.44
CA GLU A 530 28.26 24.36 -34.79
C GLU A 530 27.93 24.49 -33.29
N GLY A 531 28.93 24.90 -32.50
CA GLY A 531 28.81 25.07 -31.07
C GLY A 531 28.45 26.50 -30.66
N SER A 532 28.16 26.67 -29.37
CA SER A 532 27.92 27.96 -28.73
C SER A 532 28.94 28.19 -27.62
N ILE A 533 29.44 29.42 -27.45
CA ILE A 533 30.35 29.76 -26.35
C ILE A 533 29.55 29.78 -25.05
N VAL A 534 30.00 29.04 -24.04
CA VAL A 534 29.39 28.98 -22.70
C VAL A 534 30.05 29.99 -21.76
N VAL A 535 31.37 30.10 -21.82
CA VAL A 535 32.20 30.99 -21.00
C VAL A 535 33.59 31.15 -21.62
N GLY A 536 34.25 32.29 -21.42
CA GLY A 536 35.56 32.62 -21.99
C GLY A 536 35.47 33.16 -23.42
N GLY A 537 36.58 33.12 -24.14
CA GLY A 537 36.69 33.58 -25.53
C GLY A 537 37.05 35.07 -25.70
N ASN A 538 37.40 35.75 -24.60
CA ASN A 538 37.86 37.15 -24.57
C ASN A 538 39.36 37.22 -24.26
N ASP A 539 40.16 36.48 -25.02
CA ASP A 539 41.61 36.26 -24.83
C ASP A 539 42.01 35.56 -23.50
N GLU A 540 43.31 35.30 -23.35
CA GLU A 540 43.90 34.72 -22.14
C GLU A 540 43.91 35.72 -21.00
N GLY A 541 43.49 35.29 -19.81
CA GLY A 541 43.68 36.08 -18.59
C GLY A 541 42.91 35.59 -17.38
N HIS A 542 42.78 36.48 -16.41
CA HIS A 542 42.19 36.23 -15.09
C HIS A 542 40.99 37.15 -14.77
N GLN A 543 40.51 37.95 -15.74
CA GLN A 543 39.28 38.72 -15.58
C GLN A 543 38.04 37.80 -15.63
N ALA A 544 36.91 38.25 -15.09
CA ALA A 544 35.72 37.41 -14.86
C ALA A 544 35.06 36.82 -16.13
N ASN A 545 35.43 37.31 -17.32
CA ASN A 545 34.97 36.84 -18.64
C ASN A 545 36.09 36.16 -19.48
N GLN A 546 37.27 35.92 -18.89
CA GLN A 546 38.42 35.29 -19.52
C GLN A 546 38.69 33.90 -18.93
N LEU A 547 39.46 33.07 -19.65
CA LEU A 547 40.00 31.81 -19.12
C LEU A 547 41.46 31.65 -19.53
N ASN A 548 42.26 31.00 -18.70
CA ASN A 548 43.63 30.61 -19.05
C ASN A 548 43.68 29.09 -19.32
N TYR A 549 43.92 28.71 -20.57
CA TYR A 549 43.99 27.33 -21.07
C TYR A 549 43.09 26.31 -20.33
N PRO A 550 41.75 26.45 -20.36
CA PRO A 550 40.84 25.58 -19.61
C PRO A 550 41.03 24.11 -19.97
N ARG A 551 41.13 23.24 -18.96
CA ARG A 551 41.45 21.81 -19.04
C ARG A 551 40.59 21.03 -18.04
N ASP A 552 40.68 19.71 -18.11
CA ASP A 552 40.05 18.78 -17.17
C ASP A 552 38.51 18.79 -17.24
N ARG A 553 37.88 18.07 -16.33
CA ARG A 553 36.48 17.64 -16.38
C ARG A 553 35.51 18.77 -16.11
N LEU A 554 34.45 18.85 -16.91
CA LEU A 554 33.29 19.69 -16.62
C LEU A 554 32.24 18.88 -15.83
N LYS A 555 31.72 19.44 -14.74
CA LYS A 555 30.53 18.94 -14.03
C LYS A 555 29.38 19.86 -14.38
N THR A 556 28.38 19.31 -15.03
CA THR A 556 27.03 19.87 -15.06
C THR A 556 26.44 19.78 -13.66
N LEU A 557 26.70 20.80 -12.84
CA LEU A 557 26.15 20.96 -11.51
C LEU A 557 24.77 21.61 -11.67
N PHE A 558 23.72 20.79 -11.70
CA PHE A 558 22.34 21.29 -11.82
C PHE A 558 21.95 22.09 -10.56
N LEU A 559 22.00 23.41 -10.65
CA LEU A 559 21.28 24.34 -9.79
C LEU A 559 20.34 25.17 -10.67
N PRO A 560 19.01 25.13 -10.44
CA PRO A 560 18.07 25.83 -11.31
C PRO A 560 18.10 27.35 -11.14
N HIS A 561 18.16 28.07 -12.26
CA HIS A 561 17.62 29.43 -12.48
C HIS A 561 18.02 30.55 -11.48
N GLY A 562 19.13 31.25 -11.75
CA GLY A 562 19.55 32.46 -11.03
C GLY A 562 19.09 33.79 -11.66
N LEU A 563 19.75 34.24 -12.73
CA LEU A 563 19.68 35.66 -13.17
C LEU A 563 18.58 36.03 -14.18
N ILE A 564 17.86 35.07 -14.77
CA ILE A 564 16.70 35.37 -15.62
C ILE A 564 15.52 35.89 -14.76
N TYR A 565 15.52 35.55 -13.47
CA TYR A 565 14.49 35.86 -12.45
C TYR A 565 14.42 37.33 -11.99
N ILE A 566 14.76 38.31 -12.83
CA ILE A 566 14.53 39.74 -12.54
C ILE A 566 13.75 40.42 -13.67
N LEU A 567 14.29 40.45 -14.90
CA LEU A 567 13.58 41.04 -16.04
C LEU A 567 12.44 40.15 -16.55
N LEU A 568 12.62 38.83 -16.59
CA LEU A 568 11.46 37.96 -16.77
C LEU A 568 10.55 38.01 -15.55
N SER A 569 11.01 38.31 -14.33
CA SER A 569 10.13 38.27 -13.14
C SER A 569 8.97 39.26 -13.14
N LEU A 570 9.01 40.41 -13.83
CA LEU A 570 7.82 41.26 -13.94
C LEU A 570 6.79 40.70 -14.93
N VAL A 571 7.24 40.23 -16.10
CA VAL A 571 6.37 39.62 -17.11
C VAL A 571 5.87 38.24 -16.66
N ILE A 572 6.73 37.48 -15.96
CA ILE A 572 6.37 36.28 -15.20
C ILE A 572 5.38 36.68 -14.10
N ILE A 573 5.60 37.66 -13.22
CA ILE A 573 4.60 37.99 -12.18
C ILE A 573 3.22 38.30 -12.79
N CYS A 574 3.13 38.95 -13.95
CA CYS A 574 1.85 39.04 -14.67
C CYS A 574 1.39 37.68 -15.21
N LEU A 575 2.22 36.93 -15.94
CA LEU A 575 1.92 35.59 -16.49
C LEU A 575 1.82 34.48 -15.43
N LEU A 576 2.13 34.74 -14.17
CA LEU A 576 2.23 33.83 -13.03
C LEU A 576 1.29 34.27 -11.91
N VAL A 577 0.76 35.49 -11.93
CA VAL A 577 -0.60 35.74 -11.46
C VAL A 577 -1.59 35.11 -12.45
N LEU A 578 -1.39 35.26 -13.76
CA LEU A 578 -2.22 34.57 -14.75
C LEU A 578 -2.05 33.04 -14.72
N THR A 579 -0.85 32.48 -14.51
CA THR A 579 -0.66 31.03 -14.33
C THR A 579 -0.67 30.55 -12.89
N ILE A 580 -0.77 31.38 -11.85
CA ILE A 580 -1.30 30.94 -10.55
C ILE A 580 -2.83 30.99 -10.56
N VAL A 581 -3.48 31.93 -11.24
CA VAL A 581 -4.94 31.84 -11.48
C VAL A 581 -5.23 30.63 -12.36
N TYR A 582 -4.52 30.45 -13.48
CA TYR A 582 -4.69 29.29 -14.35
C TYR A 582 -4.16 28.00 -13.71
N ALA A 583 -3.15 27.99 -12.83
CA ALA A 583 -2.74 26.79 -12.09
C ALA A 583 -3.51 26.58 -10.77
N VAL A 584 -4.26 27.54 -10.24
CA VAL A 584 -5.27 27.31 -9.20
C VAL A 584 -6.53 26.76 -9.86
N LEU A 585 -6.96 27.31 -11.00
CA LEU A 585 -8.03 26.74 -11.82
C LEU A 585 -7.65 25.34 -12.34
N TRP A 586 -6.41 25.13 -12.81
CA TRP A 586 -5.92 23.84 -13.30
C TRP A 586 -5.54 22.87 -12.17
N ARG A 587 -5.14 23.33 -10.98
CA ARG A 587 -5.00 22.44 -9.79
C ARG A 587 -6.35 22.09 -9.20
N ASN A 588 -7.34 22.98 -9.30
CA ASN A 588 -8.75 22.67 -9.06
C ASN A 588 -9.36 21.78 -10.17
N SER A 589 -8.74 21.71 -11.36
CA SER A 589 -9.07 20.76 -12.43
C SER A 589 -8.11 19.56 -12.54
N GLN A 590 -7.17 19.42 -11.60
CA GLN A 590 -6.21 18.30 -11.46
C GLN A 590 -6.36 17.64 -10.07
N THR A 591 -7.54 17.78 -9.46
CA THR A 591 -8.02 16.98 -8.33
C THR A 591 -8.12 15.49 -8.66
N SER A 592 -7.88 15.10 -9.92
CA SER A 592 -7.87 13.74 -10.46
C SER A 592 -6.56 12.97 -10.30
N SER A 593 -5.43 13.60 -9.95
CA SER A 593 -4.12 12.93 -9.97
C SER A 593 -3.74 12.21 -8.66
N THR A 594 -4.18 12.71 -7.50
CA THR A 594 -3.97 12.03 -6.20
C THR A 594 -4.87 10.83 -6.01
N SER A 595 -6.13 10.91 -6.45
CA SER A 595 -7.02 9.75 -6.53
C SER A 595 -6.44 8.67 -7.44
N SER A 596 -5.88 9.03 -8.61
CA SER A 596 -5.22 8.05 -9.51
C SER A 596 -4.14 7.20 -8.82
N TYR A 597 -3.31 7.78 -7.94
CA TYR A 597 -2.31 7.01 -7.17
C TYR A 597 -2.95 6.15 -6.07
N ALA A 598 -3.94 6.68 -5.35
CA ALA A 598 -4.63 5.94 -4.30
C ALA A 598 -5.47 4.76 -4.83
N VAL A 599 -6.06 4.92 -6.01
CA VAL A 599 -6.77 3.87 -6.77
C VAL A 599 -5.78 2.81 -7.27
N ALA A 600 -4.65 3.22 -7.85
CA ALA A 600 -3.63 2.29 -8.34
C ALA A 600 -3.00 1.42 -7.24
N ASN A 601 -2.91 1.92 -6.00
CA ASN A 601 -2.46 1.17 -4.83
C ASN A 601 -3.62 0.60 -3.99
N GLY A 602 -4.88 0.73 -4.43
CA GLY A 602 -6.06 0.17 -3.78
C GLY A 602 -6.53 0.83 -2.47
N ILE A 603 -5.86 1.88 -1.99
CA ILE A 603 -6.08 2.51 -0.67
C ILE A 603 -7.56 2.92 -0.44
N ILE A 604 -8.23 3.43 -1.47
CA ILE A 604 -9.66 3.79 -1.43
C ILE A 604 -10.52 2.94 -2.38
N GLY A 605 -9.95 1.85 -2.92
CA GLY A 605 -10.52 1.09 -4.04
C GLY A 605 -10.68 1.94 -5.31
N TYR A 606 -11.54 1.49 -6.22
CA TYR A 606 -11.84 2.17 -7.48
C TYR A 606 -13.05 3.10 -7.38
N PRO A 607 -13.14 4.17 -8.19
CA PRO A 607 -14.35 4.98 -8.32
C PRO A 607 -15.54 4.16 -8.79
N ILE A 608 -16.73 4.70 -8.51
CA ILE A 608 -18.01 4.12 -8.93
C ILE A 608 -18.21 4.22 -10.44
N ASP A 609 -18.66 3.12 -11.05
CA ASP A 609 -18.86 2.97 -12.49
C ASP A 609 -20.35 2.73 -12.74
N LEU A 610 -21.06 3.80 -13.12
CA LEU A 610 -22.52 3.85 -13.09
C LEU A 610 -23.17 3.56 -14.45
N PRO A 611 -24.26 2.77 -14.48
CA PRO A 611 -25.00 2.49 -15.70
C PRO A 611 -25.43 3.74 -16.49
N ASN A 612 -25.40 3.64 -17.82
CA ASN A 612 -25.92 4.68 -18.72
C ASN A 612 -27.45 4.52 -18.88
N ASP A 613 -28.18 4.53 -17.75
CA ASP A 613 -29.63 4.32 -17.63
C ASP A 613 -30.38 5.54 -17.06
N GLY A 614 -29.69 6.66 -16.83
CA GLY A 614 -30.27 7.91 -16.33
C GLY A 614 -29.24 8.92 -15.85
N ARG A 615 -29.72 10.06 -15.32
CA ARG A 615 -28.87 11.02 -14.59
C ARG A 615 -28.79 10.63 -13.13
N TYR A 616 -27.57 10.66 -12.57
CA TYR A 616 -27.32 10.38 -11.16
C TYR A 616 -26.97 11.63 -10.36
N VAL A 617 -27.34 11.59 -9.08
CA VAL A 617 -26.70 12.38 -8.01
C VAL A 617 -25.81 11.43 -7.22
N GLN A 618 -24.59 11.87 -6.87
CA GLN A 618 -23.57 11.02 -6.25
C GLN A 618 -22.97 11.66 -5.00
N TRP A 619 -22.73 10.84 -3.97
CA TRP A 619 -22.08 11.23 -2.72
C TRP A 619 -21.30 10.05 -2.14
N SER A 620 -20.52 10.28 -1.10
CA SER A 620 -19.78 9.21 -0.42
C SER A 620 -19.93 9.28 1.09
N PHE A 621 -19.93 8.13 1.74
CA PHE A 621 -19.80 8.03 3.20
C PHE A 621 -18.48 7.33 3.55
N LEU A 622 -17.77 7.88 4.54
CA LEU A 622 -16.61 7.27 5.17
C LEU A 622 -17.00 6.88 6.60
N GLN A 623 -17.22 5.60 6.85
CA GLN A 623 -17.65 5.04 8.12
C GLN A 623 -16.46 4.67 9.01
N MET A 624 -16.56 5.06 10.28
CA MET A 624 -15.85 4.50 11.43
C MET A 624 -16.88 4.09 12.50
N ASN A 625 -16.43 3.31 13.49
CA ASN A 625 -17.14 3.01 14.73
C ASN A 625 -16.13 2.56 15.80
N ASP A 626 -16.50 2.59 17.08
CA ASP A 626 -15.76 1.98 18.19
C ASP A 626 -14.28 2.44 18.27
N VAL A 627 -14.05 3.76 18.39
CA VAL A 627 -12.69 4.35 18.29
C VAL A 627 -12.18 4.86 19.64
N TYR A 628 -11.21 4.14 20.22
CA TYR A 628 -10.71 4.36 21.57
C TYR A 628 -9.27 4.89 21.64
N GLU A 629 -8.49 4.75 20.57
CA GLU A 629 -7.10 5.23 20.48
C GLU A 629 -6.87 6.21 19.32
N LEU A 630 -6.03 7.22 19.55
CA LEU A 630 -5.74 8.28 18.57
C LEU A 630 -4.75 7.83 17.48
N LEU A 631 -3.77 7.04 17.91
CA LEU A 631 -2.57 6.69 17.15
C LEU A 631 -2.62 5.24 16.66
N PRO A 632 -1.85 4.91 15.60
CA PRO A 632 -1.71 3.53 15.12
C PRO A 632 -1.30 2.51 16.20
N LEU A 633 -1.99 1.38 16.26
CA LEU A 633 -1.76 0.27 17.20
C LEU A 633 -0.95 -0.87 16.56
N ASP A 634 -0.77 -1.98 17.29
CA ASP A 634 0.00 -3.17 16.88
C ASP A 634 1.43 -2.84 16.36
N GLY A 635 2.13 -1.95 17.09
CA GLY A 635 3.46 -1.46 16.71
C GLY A 635 3.45 -0.49 15.52
N GLY A 636 2.32 0.20 15.30
CA GLY A 636 2.12 1.16 14.21
C GLY A 636 1.48 0.57 12.95
N ARG A 637 1.20 -0.74 12.93
CA ARG A 637 0.78 -1.50 11.76
C ARG A 637 -0.68 -1.29 11.36
N LYS A 638 -1.56 -0.90 12.30
CA LYS A 638 -3.00 -0.75 12.08
C LYS A 638 -3.57 0.54 12.68
N GLY A 639 -4.67 1.04 12.11
CA GLY A 639 -5.42 2.18 12.63
C GLY A 639 -4.66 3.52 12.55
N GLY A 640 -5.17 4.49 13.32
CA GLY A 640 -4.65 5.85 13.44
C GLY A 640 -5.52 6.88 12.71
N LEU A 641 -6.06 7.86 13.46
CA LEU A 641 -7.02 8.84 12.94
C LEU A 641 -6.43 9.75 11.85
N SER A 642 -5.13 10.03 11.90
CA SER A 642 -4.40 10.78 10.87
C SER A 642 -4.38 10.07 9.51
N ARG A 643 -4.39 8.73 9.47
CA ARG A 643 -4.50 7.95 8.23
C ARG A 643 -5.92 7.94 7.68
N VAL A 644 -6.93 7.90 8.55
CA VAL A 644 -8.33 8.06 8.15
C VAL A 644 -8.60 9.47 7.60
N ALA A 645 -7.99 10.51 8.17
CA ALA A 645 -8.02 11.86 7.61
C ALA A 645 -7.39 11.94 6.21
N TYR A 646 -6.35 11.14 5.92
CA TYR A 646 -5.78 11.04 4.58
C TYR A 646 -6.72 10.31 3.59
N ILE A 647 -7.36 9.22 4.01
CA ILE A 647 -8.43 8.55 3.23
C ILE A 647 -9.56 9.55 2.93
N ARG A 648 -10.03 10.30 3.94
CA ARG A 648 -11.05 11.35 3.77
C ARG A 648 -10.62 12.45 2.79
N LYS A 649 -9.37 12.89 2.86
CA LYS A 649 -8.77 13.89 1.96
C LYS A 649 -8.78 13.43 0.51
N LEU A 650 -8.50 12.16 0.24
CA LEU A 650 -8.62 11.55 -1.09
C LEU A 650 -10.08 11.44 -1.55
N LEU A 651 -10.98 11.00 -0.68
CA LEU A 651 -12.41 10.88 -1.02
C LEU A 651 -13.06 12.24 -1.29
N LYS A 652 -12.71 13.30 -0.54
CA LYS A 652 -13.12 14.68 -0.81
C LYS A 652 -12.59 15.23 -2.14
N GLN A 653 -11.51 14.67 -2.69
CA GLN A 653 -11.00 15.00 -4.03
C GLN A 653 -11.73 14.23 -5.14
N GLU A 654 -12.13 12.99 -4.88
CA GLU A 654 -12.95 12.18 -5.80
C GLU A 654 -14.40 12.73 -5.87
N ASN A 655 -15.00 13.02 -4.71
CA ASN A 655 -16.33 13.61 -4.59
C ASN A 655 -16.40 14.57 -3.40
N SER A 656 -16.67 15.85 -3.67
CA SER A 656 -16.82 16.90 -2.65
C SER A 656 -17.96 16.61 -1.66
N ASN A 657 -18.98 15.86 -2.08
CA ASN A 657 -20.08 15.34 -1.27
C ASN A 657 -19.70 14.07 -0.47
N THR A 658 -18.43 13.93 -0.07
CA THR A 658 -18.03 12.94 0.93
C THR A 658 -18.42 13.42 2.33
N TYR A 659 -19.01 12.57 3.17
CA TYR A 659 -19.26 12.85 4.58
C TYR A 659 -18.64 11.75 5.46
N THR A 660 -18.01 12.12 6.55
CA THR A 660 -17.45 11.17 7.51
C THR A 660 -18.45 10.93 8.64
N ILE A 661 -18.71 9.65 8.93
CA ILE A 661 -19.69 9.17 9.90
C ILE A 661 -18.99 8.32 10.95
N LEU A 662 -19.37 8.51 12.22
CA LEU A 662 -18.99 7.64 13.33
C LEU A 662 -20.24 6.98 13.94
N ALA A 663 -20.29 5.65 13.91
CA ALA A 663 -21.42 4.89 14.42
C ALA A 663 -21.26 4.53 15.92
N GLY A 664 -21.08 5.55 16.75
CA GLY A 664 -20.98 5.46 18.22
C GLY A 664 -19.61 5.03 18.77
N ASP A 665 -19.50 5.16 20.10
CA ASP A 665 -18.37 4.84 20.98
C ASP A 665 -17.05 5.52 20.58
N LEU A 666 -16.90 6.74 21.11
CA LEU A 666 -15.78 7.67 20.87
C LEU A 666 -15.08 8.12 22.14
N LEU A 667 -15.82 8.37 23.23
CA LEU A 667 -15.30 9.17 24.37
C LEU A 667 -14.73 8.31 25.52
N SER A 668 -15.21 7.07 25.63
CA SER A 668 -14.85 6.06 26.62
C SER A 668 -14.79 4.68 25.94
N PRO A 669 -13.98 3.70 26.42
CA PRO A 669 -13.03 3.78 27.53
C PRO A 669 -11.60 4.13 27.07
N SER A 670 -11.47 5.08 26.14
CA SER A 670 -10.17 5.62 25.68
C SER A 670 -9.23 5.92 26.85
N ALA A 671 -8.05 5.30 26.89
CA ALA A 671 -7.14 5.41 28.02
C ALA A 671 -6.74 6.86 28.33
N LEU A 672 -6.52 7.68 27.29
CA LEU A 672 -6.20 9.10 27.45
C LEU A 672 -7.31 9.88 28.18
N SER A 673 -8.58 9.46 28.12
CA SER A 673 -9.68 10.15 28.81
C SER A 673 -9.52 10.20 30.33
N ILE A 674 -8.84 9.21 30.95
CA ILE A 674 -8.60 9.19 32.40
C ILE A 674 -7.34 9.95 32.84
N SER A 675 -6.50 10.43 31.91
CA SER A 675 -5.29 11.19 32.25
C SER A 675 -5.64 12.58 32.80
N ILE A 676 -4.94 13.03 33.85
CA ILE A 676 -5.23 14.32 34.52
C ILE A 676 -4.28 15.40 34.00
N VAL A 677 -4.82 16.30 33.18
CA VAL A 677 -4.11 17.45 32.61
C VAL A 677 -4.62 18.73 33.27
N ASN A 678 -3.70 19.55 33.79
CA ASN A 678 -4.01 20.80 34.50
C ASN A 678 -5.03 20.65 35.65
N GLY A 679 -5.03 19.49 36.33
CA GLY A 679 -5.93 19.19 37.44
C GLY A 679 -7.32 18.64 37.04
N THR A 680 -7.58 18.43 35.75
CA THR A 680 -8.83 17.86 35.22
C THR A 680 -8.58 16.63 34.35
N ALA A 681 -9.45 15.62 34.42
CA ALA A 681 -9.42 14.51 33.46
C ALA A 681 -9.70 15.01 32.03
N LEU A 682 -9.10 14.39 31.01
CA LEU A 682 -9.37 14.76 29.61
C LEU A 682 -10.80 14.44 29.17
N SER A 683 -11.43 13.39 29.72
CA SER A 683 -12.85 13.03 29.52
C SER A 683 -13.33 13.18 28.06
N GLY A 684 -12.61 12.56 27.12
CA GLY A 684 -12.90 12.56 25.68
C GLY A 684 -12.45 13.79 24.89
N LYS A 685 -11.85 14.80 25.51
CA LYS A 685 -11.48 16.07 24.83
C LYS A 685 -10.46 15.86 23.72
N GLN A 686 -9.54 14.91 23.89
CA GLN A 686 -8.57 14.47 22.90
C GLN A 686 -9.22 13.90 21.63
N MET A 687 -10.33 13.18 21.80
CA MET A 687 -11.08 12.57 20.71
C MET A 687 -11.88 13.61 19.93
N ILE A 688 -12.61 14.49 20.64
CA ILE A 688 -13.31 15.61 20.00
C ILE A 688 -12.34 16.50 19.21
N ALA A 689 -11.19 16.88 19.78
CA ALA A 689 -10.23 17.72 19.09
C ALA A 689 -9.62 17.06 17.83
N THR A 690 -9.34 15.75 17.89
CA THR A 690 -8.80 15.01 16.74
C THR A 690 -9.87 14.79 15.66
N MET A 691 -11.09 14.37 16.03
CA MET A 691 -12.21 14.23 15.10
C MET A 691 -12.62 15.56 14.45
N ASN A 692 -12.56 16.67 15.19
CA ASN A 692 -12.75 18.04 14.67
C ASN A 692 -11.67 18.48 13.66
N THR A 693 -10.53 17.80 13.61
CA THR A 693 -9.40 18.12 12.71
C THR A 693 -9.38 17.20 11.49
N LEU A 694 -9.62 15.90 11.70
CA LEU A 694 -9.98 14.92 10.67
C LEU A 694 -11.16 15.43 9.83
N GLY A 695 -12.13 16.05 10.51
CA GLY A 695 -13.37 16.56 9.94
C GLY A 695 -14.47 15.50 9.92
N LEU A 696 -14.74 14.88 11.06
CA LEU A 696 -15.99 14.16 11.25
C LEU A 696 -17.18 15.08 10.87
N ASP A 697 -18.21 14.53 10.22
CA ASP A 697 -19.40 15.30 9.80
C ASP A 697 -20.62 14.93 10.68
N PHE A 698 -20.82 13.64 10.97
CA PHE A 698 -21.93 13.11 11.79
C PHE A 698 -21.50 12.01 12.77
N ALA A 699 -22.17 11.94 13.93
CA ALA A 699 -22.04 10.83 14.87
C ALA A 699 -23.40 10.45 15.47
N THR A 700 -23.61 9.16 15.78
CA THR A 700 -24.61 8.73 16.79
C THR A 700 -23.90 8.52 18.14
N PHE A 701 -24.65 8.43 19.24
CA PHE A 701 -24.09 7.94 20.50
C PHE A 701 -23.96 6.42 20.45
N GLY A 702 -22.87 5.87 21.00
CA GLY A 702 -22.85 4.49 21.47
C GLY A 702 -23.20 4.38 22.96
N ASN A 703 -22.99 3.22 23.56
CA ASN A 703 -23.23 3.01 24.99
C ASN A 703 -22.19 3.69 25.89
N HIS A 704 -20.92 3.70 25.50
CA HIS A 704 -19.81 4.22 26.31
C HIS A 704 -19.75 5.74 26.36
N GLU A 705 -20.43 6.46 25.46
CA GLU A 705 -20.64 7.92 25.61
C GLU A 705 -21.23 8.30 26.98
N PHE A 706 -22.08 7.44 27.55
CA PHE A 706 -22.75 7.68 28.84
C PHE A 706 -21.96 7.24 30.07
N ASP A 707 -20.74 6.72 29.91
CA ASP A 707 -19.78 6.51 31.02
C ASP A 707 -19.28 7.86 31.58
N LEU A 708 -19.29 8.92 30.76
CA LEU A 708 -18.92 10.27 31.16
C LEU A 708 -20.00 10.86 32.08
N SER A 709 -19.61 11.84 32.91
CA SER A 709 -20.61 12.65 33.62
C SER A 709 -21.45 13.47 32.63
N GLU A 710 -22.73 13.74 32.95
CA GLU A 710 -23.61 14.56 32.10
C GLU A 710 -22.92 15.88 31.72
N LYS A 711 -22.24 16.52 32.69
CA LYS A 711 -21.47 17.75 32.49
C LYS A 711 -20.34 17.58 31.47
N ASP A 712 -19.56 16.51 31.57
CA ASP A 712 -18.44 16.27 30.65
C ASP A 712 -18.93 15.95 29.24
N LEU A 713 -19.92 15.07 29.11
CA LEU A 713 -20.53 14.72 27.82
C LEU A 713 -21.13 15.97 27.14
N LEU A 714 -21.92 16.77 27.86
CA LEU A 714 -22.43 18.05 27.34
C LEU A 714 -21.31 19.02 26.94
N THR A 715 -20.18 19.02 27.66
CA THR A 715 -19.00 19.84 27.29
C THR A 715 -18.33 19.31 26.01
N ARG A 716 -18.20 17.98 25.84
CA ARG A 716 -17.70 17.35 24.61
C ARG A 716 -18.60 17.64 23.41
N MET A 717 -19.92 17.57 23.59
CA MET A 717 -20.91 17.93 22.58
C MET A 717 -20.83 19.41 22.17
N ASN A 718 -20.58 20.32 23.11
CA ASN A 718 -20.38 21.75 22.82
C ASN A 718 -19.00 22.05 22.18
N GLU A 719 -17.99 21.21 22.42
CA GLU A 719 -16.69 21.28 21.74
C GLU A 719 -16.70 20.61 20.35
N SER A 720 -17.78 19.92 19.96
CA SER A 720 -17.91 19.21 18.68
C SER A 720 -18.22 20.17 17.52
N LYS A 721 -17.49 20.04 16.40
CA LYS A 721 -17.80 20.71 15.13
C LYS A 721 -18.71 19.86 14.22
N PHE A 722 -18.89 18.59 14.56
CA PHE A 722 -19.73 17.63 13.87
C PHE A 722 -21.12 17.55 14.52
N THR A 723 -22.11 17.02 13.80
CA THR A 723 -23.49 16.94 14.30
C THR A 723 -23.74 15.60 14.97
N TRP A 724 -24.13 15.63 16.25
CA TRP A 724 -24.68 14.47 16.96
C TRP A 724 -26.14 14.23 16.53
N ILE A 725 -26.44 13.03 16.03
CA ILE A 725 -27.78 12.61 15.62
C ILE A 725 -28.21 11.47 16.54
N SER A 726 -29.35 11.60 17.22
CA SER A 726 -29.97 10.47 17.91
C SER A 726 -31.49 10.62 17.95
N THR A 727 -32.15 9.62 17.40
CA THR A 727 -33.60 9.51 17.24
C THR A 727 -34.26 8.87 18.46
N ASN A 728 -33.51 8.10 19.27
CA ASN A 728 -34.06 7.29 20.36
C ASN A 728 -33.47 7.57 21.76
N VAL A 729 -32.55 8.53 21.90
CA VAL A 729 -31.99 8.97 23.20
C VAL A 729 -32.58 10.31 23.63
N PHE A 730 -33.14 10.33 24.84
CA PHE A 730 -33.79 11.50 25.45
C PHE A 730 -33.15 11.86 26.79
N ARG A 731 -33.39 13.08 27.27
CA ARG A 731 -33.14 13.42 28.69
C ARG A 731 -34.04 12.54 29.58
N LEU A 732 -33.56 12.16 30.76
CA LEU A 732 -34.28 11.27 31.67
C LEU A 732 -35.68 11.80 32.08
N ASP A 733 -35.79 13.13 32.20
CA ASP A 733 -36.94 13.88 32.73
C ASP A 733 -38.00 14.28 31.69
N SER A 734 -37.74 14.10 30.40
CA SER A 734 -38.53 14.73 29.32
C SER A 734 -38.45 13.98 27.98
N ASN A 735 -39.22 14.43 26.99
CA ASN A 735 -39.16 13.93 25.60
C ASN A 735 -38.25 14.79 24.69
N GLN A 736 -37.35 15.59 25.28
CA GLN A 736 -36.34 16.33 24.51
C GLN A 736 -35.13 15.43 24.22
N THR A 737 -34.51 15.59 23.05
CA THR A 737 -33.24 14.92 22.72
C THR A 737 -32.16 15.30 23.71
N PHE A 738 -31.16 14.42 23.89
CA PHE A 738 -30.10 14.68 24.85
C PHE A 738 -29.07 15.71 24.32
N GLY A 739 -28.73 16.70 25.15
CA GLY A 739 -27.72 17.72 24.84
C GLY A 739 -28.04 18.52 23.57
N SER A 740 -27.04 18.69 22.71
CA SER A 740 -27.18 19.34 21.39
C SER A 740 -27.50 18.37 20.25
N SER A 741 -27.92 17.13 20.55
CA SER A 741 -28.25 16.14 19.51
C SER A 741 -29.60 16.42 18.85
N ILE A 742 -29.71 16.07 17.57
CA ILE A 742 -30.94 16.23 16.77
C ILE A 742 -31.55 14.86 16.44
N SER A 743 -32.89 14.78 16.41
CA SER A 743 -33.59 13.52 16.16
C SER A 743 -33.33 12.91 14.78
N TYR A 744 -33.01 13.74 13.79
CA TYR A 744 -32.63 13.34 12.44
C TYR A 744 -31.92 14.48 11.71
N LYS A 745 -31.23 14.16 10.61
CA LYS A 745 -30.68 15.15 9.66
C LYS A 745 -31.23 14.86 8.26
N ILE A 746 -31.62 15.90 7.52
CA ILE A 746 -31.75 15.79 6.06
C ILE A 746 -30.57 16.51 5.42
N ILE A 747 -29.90 15.83 4.48
CA ILE A 747 -28.89 16.40 3.58
C ILE A 747 -29.53 16.48 2.20
N THR A 748 -29.46 17.64 1.54
CA THR A 748 -29.90 17.80 0.14
C THR A 748 -28.69 17.93 -0.76
N ILE A 749 -28.64 17.12 -1.82
CA ILE A 749 -27.58 17.11 -2.84
C ILE A 749 -28.28 17.18 -4.21
N ASP A 750 -28.00 18.22 -5.00
CA ASP A 750 -28.84 18.63 -6.13
C ASP A 750 -30.35 18.68 -5.73
N THR A 751 -31.10 17.64 -6.11
CA THR A 751 -32.54 17.46 -5.83
C THR A 751 -32.86 16.24 -4.96
N VAL A 752 -31.84 15.46 -4.57
CA VAL A 752 -31.98 14.23 -3.78
C VAL A 752 -31.77 14.55 -2.30
N ARG A 753 -32.68 14.06 -1.46
CA ARG A 753 -32.67 14.31 -0.02
C ARG A 753 -32.45 13.02 0.74
N ILE A 754 -31.40 13.02 1.54
CA ILE A 754 -30.91 11.87 2.28
C ILE A 754 -31.25 12.11 3.75
N LEU A 755 -32.15 11.31 4.29
CA LEU A 755 -32.51 11.28 5.70
C LEU A 755 -31.49 10.41 6.45
N LEU A 756 -30.82 10.99 7.43
CA LEU A 756 -30.00 10.29 8.42
C LEU A 756 -30.79 10.21 9.74
N ILE A 757 -30.95 8.99 10.26
CA ILE A 757 -31.38 8.75 11.65
C ILE A 757 -30.22 8.17 12.46
N GLY A 758 -30.22 8.40 13.77
CA GLY A 758 -29.18 7.90 14.68
C GLY A 758 -29.80 7.02 15.76
N LEU A 759 -29.33 5.80 15.95
CA LEU A 759 -29.88 4.88 16.94
C LEU A 759 -28.79 4.35 17.86
N THR A 760 -29.13 4.21 19.14
CA THR A 760 -28.24 3.74 20.22
C THR A 760 -28.94 2.63 21.00
N MET A 761 -28.22 1.59 21.41
CA MET A 761 -28.77 0.49 22.20
C MET A 761 -29.27 0.95 23.58
N ASP A 762 -30.21 0.22 24.19
CA ASP A 762 -30.65 0.53 25.54
C ASP A 762 -29.60 0.15 26.59
N GLY A 763 -29.33 1.09 27.50
CA GLY A 763 -28.29 0.98 28.50
C GLY A 763 -28.58 1.80 29.76
N THR A 764 -27.69 1.72 30.75
CA THR A 764 -27.92 2.23 32.11
C THR A 764 -27.41 3.66 32.34
N GLY A 765 -27.42 4.51 31.31
CA GLY A 765 -26.98 5.92 31.41
C GLY A 765 -27.85 6.70 32.41
N SER A 766 -27.28 7.10 33.55
CA SER A 766 -28.02 7.53 34.75
C SER A 766 -28.78 8.85 34.63
N TYR A 767 -28.57 9.58 33.53
CA TYR A 767 -29.16 10.89 33.22
C TYR A 767 -29.89 10.93 31.85
N VAL A 768 -29.99 9.78 31.16
CA VAL A 768 -30.70 9.64 29.88
C VAL A 768 -31.78 8.57 29.94
N ARG A 769 -32.70 8.62 28.97
CA ARG A 769 -33.71 7.59 28.71
C ARG A 769 -33.61 7.18 27.25
N ILE A 770 -33.27 5.92 27.02
CA ILE A 770 -33.16 5.32 25.68
C ILE A 770 -34.41 4.47 25.41
N ILE A 771 -34.91 4.44 24.17
CA ILE A 771 -35.99 3.51 23.78
C ILE A 771 -35.47 2.08 23.84
N LYS A 772 -36.19 1.22 24.57
CA LYS A 772 -35.81 -0.18 24.80
C LYS A 772 -35.71 -0.98 23.51
N ARG A 773 -34.74 -1.91 23.44
CA ARG A 773 -34.52 -2.83 22.31
C ARG A 773 -35.82 -3.48 21.82
N SER A 774 -36.62 -4.04 22.74
CA SER A 774 -37.91 -4.71 22.45
C SER A 774 -39.02 -3.80 21.90
N SER A 775 -38.80 -2.49 21.77
CA SER A 775 -39.74 -1.52 21.21
C SER A 775 -39.14 -0.67 20.09
N LEU A 776 -37.84 -0.82 19.80
CA LEU A 776 -37.10 0.09 18.93
C LEU A 776 -37.59 0.07 17.49
N VAL A 777 -37.84 -1.11 16.92
CA VAL A 777 -38.34 -1.26 15.53
C VAL A 777 -39.68 -0.56 15.34
N ASN A 778 -40.63 -0.80 16.26
CA ASN A 778 -41.96 -0.16 16.23
C ASN A 778 -41.85 1.36 16.40
N TYR A 779 -41.01 1.82 17.34
CA TYR A 779 -40.76 3.24 17.56
C TYR A 779 -40.16 3.92 16.32
N VAL A 780 -39.19 3.30 15.63
CA VAL A 780 -38.61 3.85 14.39
C VAL A 780 -39.66 3.88 13.27
N GLN A 781 -40.53 2.86 13.15
CA GLN A 781 -41.64 2.93 12.20
C GLN A 781 -42.62 4.08 12.52
N GLU A 782 -42.98 4.30 13.79
CA GLU A 782 -43.84 5.42 14.20
C GLU A 782 -43.19 6.78 13.97
N PHE A 783 -41.90 6.92 14.29
CA PHE A 783 -41.11 8.10 13.97
C PHE A 783 -41.12 8.39 12.46
N LEU A 784 -40.87 7.39 11.61
CA LEU A 784 -40.89 7.56 10.15
C LEU A 784 -42.28 7.89 9.60
N ARG A 785 -43.37 7.41 10.24
CA ARG A 785 -44.76 7.82 9.91
C ARG A 785 -45.06 9.28 10.32
N SER A 786 -44.33 9.84 11.28
CA SER A 786 -44.51 11.24 11.71
C SER A 786 -43.85 12.26 10.75
N LEU A 787 -42.90 11.80 9.92
CA LEU A 787 -42.28 12.61 8.87
C LEU A 787 -43.22 12.70 7.65
N PRO A 788 -43.47 13.90 7.08
CA PRO A 788 -44.35 14.01 5.90
C PRO A 788 -43.85 13.16 4.71
N ASN A 789 -44.78 12.47 4.03
CA ASN A 789 -44.52 11.54 2.91
C ASN A 789 -43.69 12.12 1.74
N THR A 790 -43.46 13.43 1.70
CA THR A 790 -42.67 14.10 0.66
C THR A 790 -41.24 14.42 1.09
N THR A 791 -40.77 14.05 2.29
CA THR A 791 -39.55 14.62 2.90
C THR A 791 -38.20 14.14 2.35
N TYR A 792 -38.04 12.87 1.99
CA TYR A 792 -36.74 12.30 1.61
C TYR A 792 -36.85 11.29 0.46
N ASP A 793 -35.71 11.01 -0.17
CA ASP A 793 -35.56 10.12 -1.32
C ASP A 793 -34.69 8.89 -0.99
N VAL A 794 -33.85 8.98 0.06
CA VAL A 794 -33.02 7.89 0.63
C VAL A 794 -33.00 7.98 2.16
N LEU A 795 -33.08 6.84 2.86
CA LEU A 795 -32.93 6.71 4.32
C LEU A 795 -31.68 5.91 4.71
N VAL A 796 -30.83 6.52 5.52
CA VAL A 796 -29.63 5.94 6.15
C VAL A 796 -29.89 5.83 7.64
N ALA A 797 -29.70 4.63 8.21
CA ALA A 797 -29.62 4.48 9.66
C ALA A 797 -28.15 4.43 10.11
N ILE A 798 -27.76 5.31 11.02
CA ILE A 798 -26.46 5.27 11.70
C ILE A 798 -26.71 4.63 13.07
N THR A 799 -26.14 3.46 13.33
CA THR A 799 -26.56 2.62 14.45
C THR A 799 -25.42 2.21 15.37
N HIS A 800 -25.66 2.18 16.68
CA HIS A 800 -24.80 1.53 17.65
C HIS A 800 -25.69 0.57 18.45
N LEU A 801 -25.88 -0.61 17.88
CA LEU A 801 -26.92 -1.59 18.21
C LEU A 801 -26.35 -3.00 18.02
N ASP A 802 -26.93 -4.00 18.68
CA ASP A 802 -26.64 -5.40 18.35
C ASP A 802 -26.98 -5.70 16.88
N MET A 803 -26.15 -6.49 16.20
CA MET A 803 -26.34 -6.97 14.83
C MET A 803 -27.72 -7.59 14.62
N GLU A 804 -28.24 -8.28 15.63
CA GLU A 804 -29.59 -8.87 15.62
C GLU A 804 -30.68 -7.80 15.40
N ILE A 805 -30.51 -6.61 16.00
CA ILE A 805 -31.45 -5.49 15.87
C ILE A 805 -31.24 -4.69 14.58
N ASP A 806 -30.02 -4.56 14.09
CA ASP A 806 -29.80 -4.04 12.73
C ASP A 806 -30.44 -4.97 11.68
N ILE A 807 -30.38 -6.29 11.89
CA ILE A 807 -31.08 -7.30 11.07
C ILE A 807 -32.60 -7.15 11.20
N GLU A 808 -33.16 -6.96 12.40
CA GLU A 808 -34.59 -6.71 12.59
C GLU A 808 -35.05 -5.41 11.89
N LEU A 809 -34.30 -4.31 12.04
CA LEU A 809 -34.60 -3.01 11.41
C LEU A 809 -34.60 -3.14 9.88
N ALA A 810 -33.56 -3.72 9.30
CA ALA A 810 -33.46 -3.95 7.85
C ALA A 810 -34.55 -4.89 7.32
N SER A 811 -35.03 -5.83 8.13
CA SER A 811 -36.08 -6.79 7.75
C SER A 811 -37.50 -6.22 7.85
N ASN A 812 -37.75 -5.33 8.81
CA ASN A 812 -39.09 -4.82 9.14
C ASN A 812 -39.34 -3.36 8.71
N ILE A 813 -38.35 -2.65 8.18
CA ILE A 813 -38.47 -1.24 7.75
C ILE A 813 -37.96 -1.08 6.31
N PRO A 814 -38.76 -1.45 5.28
CA PRO A 814 -38.36 -1.44 3.87
C PRO A 814 -38.15 -0.04 3.27
N GLN A 815 -38.25 1.02 4.08
CA GLN A 815 -37.79 2.37 3.75
C GLN A 815 -36.27 2.53 3.89
N ILE A 816 -35.60 1.76 4.77
CA ILE A 816 -34.15 1.87 4.99
C ILE A 816 -33.41 1.42 3.73
N ASN A 817 -32.44 2.22 3.27
CA ASN A 817 -31.63 1.93 2.09
C ASN A 817 -30.22 1.42 2.44
N ILE A 818 -29.73 1.70 3.64
CA ILE A 818 -28.42 1.28 4.16
C ILE A 818 -28.38 1.48 5.69
N ILE A 819 -27.72 0.56 6.39
CA ILE A 819 -27.37 0.67 7.81
C ILE A 819 -25.84 0.80 7.94
N ILE A 820 -25.40 1.81 8.69
CA ILE A 820 -24.01 2.18 8.98
C ILE A 820 -23.81 2.03 10.49
N GLY A 821 -23.37 0.86 10.92
CA GLY A 821 -23.39 0.42 12.32
C GLY A 821 -22.04 0.36 13.05
N GLY A 822 -22.10 0.14 14.36
CA GLY A 822 -20.99 -0.20 15.26
C GLY A 822 -21.46 -1.10 16.40
N HIS A 823 -20.62 -1.29 17.43
CA HIS A 823 -20.78 -2.06 18.68
C HIS A 823 -19.99 -3.38 18.80
N GLU A 824 -19.90 -4.19 17.73
CA GLU A 824 -19.29 -5.53 17.82
C GLU A 824 -17.77 -5.57 17.69
N HIS A 825 -17.13 -4.41 17.45
CA HIS A 825 -15.69 -4.25 17.21
C HIS A 825 -15.09 -4.99 15.98
N ASP A 826 -15.70 -6.06 15.48
CA ASP A 826 -15.34 -6.76 14.23
C ASP A 826 -16.04 -6.13 13.01
N ASN A 827 -15.39 -6.16 11.83
CA ASN A 827 -16.04 -5.76 10.58
C ASN A 827 -17.13 -6.76 10.11
N TYR A 828 -18.26 -6.23 9.64
CA TYR A 828 -19.38 -7.01 9.10
C TYR A 828 -19.96 -6.42 7.81
N TYR A 829 -20.39 -7.30 6.92
CA TYR A 829 -21.28 -7.00 5.80
C TYR A 829 -22.42 -8.02 5.71
N TYR A 830 -23.65 -7.55 5.84
CA TYR A 830 -24.86 -8.34 5.62
C TYR A 830 -25.82 -7.64 4.65
N LEU A 831 -26.72 -8.42 4.08
CA LEU A 831 -27.88 -7.99 3.30
C LEU A 831 -29.12 -8.57 4.00
N ARG A 832 -30.21 -7.80 4.17
CA ARG A 832 -31.42 -8.25 4.89
C ARG A 832 -32.71 -7.61 4.34
N GLY A 833 -33.85 -8.18 4.70
CA GLY A 833 -35.16 -7.75 4.23
C GLY A 833 -35.41 -7.98 2.74
N THR A 834 -36.63 -7.68 2.29
CA THR A 834 -37.12 -7.96 0.93
C THR A 834 -36.50 -7.10 -0.17
N LYS A 835 -35.65 -6.12 0.17
CA LYS A 835 -34.88 -5.26 -0.74
C LYS A 835 -33.36 -5.44 -0.61
N TYR A 836 -32.91 -6.50 0.05
CA TYR A 836 -31.49 -6.77 0.31
C TYR A 836 -30.76 -5.54 0.91
N VAL A 837 -31.37 -4.90 1.91
CA VAL A 837 -30.84 -3.72 2.60
C VAL A 837 -29.46 -4.04 3.18
N PRO A 838 -28.40 -3.32 2.80
CA PRO A 838 -27.05 -3.60 3.27
C PRO A 838 -26.79 -3.02 4.66
N ILE A 839 -26.15 -3.82 5.50
CA ILE A 839 -25.71 -3.50 6.86
C ILE A 839 -24.17 -3.59 6.87
N TYR A 840 -23.51 -2.51 7.30
CA TYR A 840 -22.05 -2.42 7.35
C TYR A 840 -21.58 -2.01 8.73
N LYS A 841 -20.53 -2.66 9.25
CA LYS A 841 -19.79 -2.27 10.46
C LYS A 841 -18.30 -2.40 10.20
N ALA A 842 -17.48 -1.43 10.59
CA ALA A 842 -16.01 -1.50 10.44
C ALA A 842 -15.37 -2.10 11.70
N ASP A 843 -14.08 -2.43 11.63
CA ASP A 843 -13.32 -2.86 12.81
C ASP A 843 -13.05 -1.66 13.75
N ALA A 844 -13.02 -1.93 15.05
CA ALA A 844 -12.70 -0.95 16.09
C ALA A 844 -11.32 -0.28 15.93
N ASN A 845 -11.12 0.84 16.63
CA ASN A 845 -9.94 1.70 16.56
C ASN A 845 -9.59 2.15 15.12
N ALA A 846 -10.59 2.16 14.24
CA ALA A 846 -10.47 2.37 12.81
C ALA A 846 -9.35 1.51 12.15
N PHE A 847 -9.19 0.24 12.57
CA PHE A 847 -8.31 -0.70 11.87
C PHE A 847 -8.74 -0.91 10.42
N THR A 848 -10.04 -0.82 10.17
CA THR A 848 -10.63 -0.61 8.85
C THR A 848 -11.57 0.59 8.86
N VAL A 849 -11.94 1.05 7.67
CA VAL A 849 -13.02 2.01 7.44
C VAL A 849 -13.83 1.56 6.23
N TYR A 850 -15.16 1.70 6.30
CA TYR A 850 -15.99 1.46 5.12
C TYR A 850 -16.10 2.73 4.27
N ILE A 851 -15.86 2.57 2.96
CA ILE A 851 -15.99 3.61 1.94
C ILE A 851 -17.22 3.26 1.10
N HIS A 852 -18.34 3.93 1.36
CA HIS A 852 -19.57 3.76 0.60
C HIS A 852 -19.63 4.82 -0.50
N ARG A 853 -19.64 4.40 -1.76
CA ARG A 853 -19.93 5.26 -2.91
C ARG A 853 -21.40 5.12 -3.24
N CYS A 854 -22.16 6.19 -3.02
CA CYS A 854 -23.61 6.21 -3.10
C CYS A 854 -24.06 6.98 -4.35
N ALA A 855 -25.06 6.45 -5.05
CA ALA A 855 -25.63 7.09 -6.23
C ALA A 855 -27.14 6.89 -6.28
N TYR A 856 -27.86 7.92 -6.73
CA TYR A 856 -29.31 7.89 -6.89
C TYR A 856 -29.70 8.29 -8.31
N ASN A 857 -30.34 7.37 -9.04
CA ASN A 857 -30.80 7.62 -10.41
C ASN A 857 -32.09 8.47 -10.37
N LEU A 858 -32.03 9.69 -10.89
CA LEU A 858 -33.14 10.65 -10.89
C LEU A 858 -34.33 10.21 -11.74
N ASN A 859 -34.11 9.36 -12.75
CA ASN A 859 -35.10 8.84 -13.69
C ASN A 859 -35.82 7.61 -13.10
N THR A 860 -35.08 6.60 -12.64
CA THR A 860 -35.66 5.33 -12.13
C THR A 860 -36.02 5.37 -10.63
N LYS A 861 -35.57 6.41 -9.90
CA LYS A 861 -35.69 6.55 -8.44
C LYS A 861 -34.98 5.45 -7.63
N GLN A 862 -34.06 4.71 -8.26
CA GLN A 862 -33.27 3.69 -7.61
C GLN A 862 -32.05 4.29 -6.90
N PHE A 863 -31.84 3.85 -5.66
CA PHE A 863 -30.59 4.03 -4.92
C PHE A 863 -29.65 2.85 -5.19
N ARG A 864 -28.37 3.13 -5.43
CA ARG A 864 -27.30 2.14 -5.58
C ARG A 864 -26.13 2.53 -4.68
N VAL A 865 -25.54 1.56 -3.99
CA VAL A 865 -24.36 1.77 -3.12
C VAL A 865 -23.30 0.71 -3.37
N TYR A 866 -22.04 1.16 -3.43
CA TYR A 866 -20.87 0.32 -3.68
C TYR A 866 -19.89 0.56 -2.54
N SER A 867 -19.76 -0.42 -1.65
CA SER A 867 -19.00 -0.28 -0.40
C SER A 867 -17.70 -1.08 -0.45
N ILE A 868 -16.61 -0.47 0.01
CA ILE A 868 -15.28 -1.09 0.08
C ILE A 868 -14.76 -0.99 1.51
N LEU A 869 -14.33 -2.11 2.08
CA LEU A 869 -13.65 -2.14 3.38
C LEU A 869 -12.17 -1.80 3.15
N ALA A 870 -11.78 -0.56 3.45
CA ALA A 870 -10.39 -0.12 3.35
C ALA A 870 -9.62 -0.47 4.63
N GLN A 871 -8.44 -1.08 4.47
CA GLN A 871 -7.53 -1.39 5.58
C GLN A 871 -6.69 -0.16 5.93
N VAL A 872 -6.70 0.25 7.21
CA VAL A 872 -5.92 1.40 7.67
C VAL A 872 -4.58 0.89 8.18
N THR A 873 -3.62 0.73 7.27
CA THR A 873 -2.29 0.15 7.56
C THR A 873 -1.19 1.22 7.56
N SER A 874 0.04 0.83 7.89
CA SER A 874 1.24 1.65 7.70
C SER A 874 1.55 2.03 6.25
N GLU A 875 0.81 1.51 5.27
CA GLU A 875 0.91 1.92 3.85
C GLU A 875 0.05 3.16 3.53
N VAL A 876 -0.88 3.52 4.42
CA VAL A 876 -1.69 4.73 4.30
C VAL A 876 -0.93 5.89 4.96
N PRO A 877 -0.57 6.96 4.22
CA PRO A 877 0.09 8.13 4.80
C PRO A 877 -0.76 8.84 5.84
N ASP A 878 -0.09 9.49 6.79
CA ASP A 878 -0.74 10.35 7.77
C ASP A 878 -1.06 11.74 7.18
N GLU A 879 -2.24 12.28 7.49
CA GLU A 879 -2.59 13.68 7.22
C GLU A 879 -1.96 14.58 8.30
N GLU A 880 -1.13 15.52 7.85
CA GLU A 880 -0.22 16.33 8.67
C GLU A 880 -0.90 17.08 9.83
N ASN A 881 -2.06 17.71 9.60
CA ASN A 881 -2.75 18.50 10.61
C ASN A 881 -3.37 17.61 11.69
N THR A 882 -4.04 16.54 11.25
CA THR A 882 -4.65 15.54 12.13
C THR A 882 -3.58 14.78 12.91
N ALA A 883 -2.44 14.47 12.30
CA ALA A 883 -1.28 13.86 12.95
C ALA A 883 -0.69 14.77 14.02
N ALA A 884 -0.52 16.07 13.74
CA ALA A 884 -0.03 17.04 14.72
C ALA A 884 -0.96 17.15 15.94
N VAL A 885 -2.28 17.21 15.72
CA VAL A 885 -3.28 17.26 16.80
C VAL A 885 -3.34 15.96 17.60
N ALA A 886 -3.35 14.80 16.92
CA ALA A 886 -3.37 13.50 17.59
C ALA A 886 -2.12 13.27 18.45
N ASN A 887 -0.92 13.58 17.93
CA ASN A 887 0.33 13.46 18.69
C ASN A 887 0.43 14.48 19.82
N TYR A 888 -0.06 15.72 19.63
CA TYR A 888 -0.14 16.70 20.71
C TYR A 888 -0.96 16.19 21.89
N TRP A 889 -2.18 15.71 21.64
CA TRP A 889 -3.06 15.21 22.72
C TRP A 889 -2.55 13.90 23.33
N PHE A 890 -1.96 13.01 22.53
CA PHE A 890 -1.30 11.81 23.06
C PHE A 890 -0.18 12.18 24.05
N ASN A 891 0.77 13.03 23.64
CA ASN A 891 1.87 13.46 24.50
C ASN A 891 1.37 14.19 25.77
N LEU A 892 0.35 15.04 25.64
CA LEU A 892 -0.24 15.75 26.77
C LEU A 892 -0.96 14.81 27.76
N GLY A 893 -1.61 13.75 27.27
CA GLY A 893 -2.21 12.71 28.13
C GLY A 893 -1.15 11.81 28.79
N ILE A 894 -0.05 11.51 28.09
CA ILE A 894 1.12 10.81 28.65
C ILE A 894 1.75 11.63 29.79
N GLU A 895 1.81 12.96 29.67
CA GLU A 895 2.19 13.86 30.78
C GLU A 895 1.14 13.84 31.91
N GLY A 896 -0.15 13.86 31.57
CA GLY A 896 -1.24 13.77 32.55
C GLY A 896 -1.28 12.45 33.35
N PHE A 897 -0.69 11.38 32.81
CA PHE A 897 -0.46 10.13 33.54
C PHE A 897 0.71 10.19 34.54
N ARG A 898 1.69 11.08 34.35
CA ARG A 898 2.74 11.32 35.36
C ARG A 898 2.19 11.96 36.62
N ALA A 899 1.19 12.83 36.48
CA ALA A 899 0.44 13.38 37.62
C ALA A 899 -0.32 12.29 38.42
N LEU A 900 -0.59 11.12 37.82
CA LEU A 900 -1.19 9.95 38.47
C LEU A 900 -0.16 8.94 39.02
N GLY A 901 1.15 9.26 38.93
CA GLY A 901 2.24 8.39 39.43
C GLY A 901 2.58 7.21 38.52
N TYR A 902 2.36 7.34 37.20
CA TYR A 902 2.85 6.42 36.18
C TYR A 902 3.97 7.08 35.35
N GLU A 903 4.85 6.29 34.74
CA GLU A 903 5.77 6.72 33.67
C GLU A 903 5.42 5.96 32.39
N PRO A 904 4.41 6.40 31.61
CA PRO A 904 3.81 5.58 30.55
C PRO A 904 4.79 5.09 29.48
N ASN A 905 5.82 5.89 29.18
CA ASN A 905 6.84 5.57 28.18
C ASN A 905 7.90 4.57 28.68
N ALA A 906 7.90 4.20 29.97
CA ALA A 906 8.82 3.21 30.50
C ALA A 906 8.51 1.83 29.91
N VAL A 907 9.54 1.13 29.41
CA VAL A 907 9.42 -0.29 29.06
C VAL A 907 9.29 -1.06 30.36
N VAL A 908 8.21 -1.84 30.50
CA VAL A 908 7.93 -2.64 31.70
C VAL A 908 8.20 -4.13 31.50
N SER A 909 8.23 -4.57 30.23
CA SER A 909 8.50 -5.95 29.86
C SER A 909 8.98 -6.06 28.43
N CYS A 910 9.86 -7.02 28.16
CA CYS A 910 10.20 -7.46 26.81
C CYS A 910 9.84 -8.94 26.64
N LEU A 911 8.78 -9.22 25.88
CA LEU A 911 8.29 -10.57 25.61
C LEU A 911 9.28 -11.38 24.76
N PRO A 912 9.50 -12.67 25.06
CA PRO A 912 10.24 -13.58 24.18
C PRO A 912 9.60 -13.72 22.80
N ALA A 913 10.41 -14.00 21.78
CA ALA A 913 9.92 -14.22 20.42
C ALA A 913 8.86 -15.36 20.36
N GLY A 914 7.74 -15.10 19.71
CA GLY A 914 6.60 -16.03 19.64
C GLY A 914 5.65 -16.00 20.85
N ILE A 915 5.95 -15.21 21.89
CA ILE A 915 5.00 -14.91 22.96
C ILE A 915 4.21 -13.66 22.58
N GLU A 916 2.89 -13.81 22.58
CA GLU A 916 1.92 -12.75 22.30
C GLU A 916 0.87 -12.73 23.43
N LEU A 917 0.53 -11.54 23.93
CA LEU A 917 -0.54 -11.34 24.90
C LEU A 917 -1.75 -10.77 24.16
N ASP A 918 -2.65 -11.66 23.75
CA ASP A 918 -3.85 -11.33 22.99
C ASP A 918 -4.92 -10.69 23.88
N GLY A 919 -5.24 -9.43 23.59
CA GLY A 919 -6.25 -8.62 24.29
C GLY A 919 -7.36 -8.12 23.37
N ARG A 920 -7.54 -8.75 22.20
CA ARG A 920 -8.66 -8.47 21.30
C ARG A 920 -9.99 -8.83 21.95
N ASP A 921 -10.99 -7.99 21.78
CA ASP A 921 -12.27 -8.08 22.49
C ASP A 921 -12.96 -9.44 22.25
N THR A 922 -13.06 -9.84 20.98
CA THR A 922 -13.57 -11.15 20.54
C THR A 922 -12.87 -12.34 21.19
N SER A 923 -11.58 -12.21 21.50
CA SER A 923 -10.76 -13.28 22.06
C SER A 923 -10.92 -13.36 23.58
N VAL A 924 -10.87 -12.23 24.29
CA VAL A 924 -11.00 -12.15 25.75
C VAL A 924 -12.43 -12.38 26.25
N ARG A 925 -13.45 -12.15 25.41
CA ARG A 925 -14.87 -12.47 25.70
C ARG A 925 -15.29 -13.90 25.31
N SER A 926 -14.42 -14.68 24.67
CA SER A 926 -14.77 -16.04 24.18
C SER A 926 -13.85 -17.15 24.68
N SER A 927 -12.67 -16.81 25.18
CA SER A 927 -11.60 -17.74 25.55
C SER A 927 -10.68 -17.16 26.63
N ILE A 928 -9.97 -18.03 27.35
CA ILE A 928 -8.82 -17.61 28.15
C ILE A 928 -7.66 -17.33 27.20
N THR A 929 -7.08 -16.14 27.28
CA THR A 929 -5.89 -15.74 26.52
C THR A 929 -4.69 -15.65 27.46
N ARG A 930 -3.47 -15.59 26.91
CA ARG A 930 -2.27 -15.34 27.74
C ARG A 930 -2.30 -14.00 28.48
N LEU A 931 -3.09 -13.02 28.00
CA LEU A 931 -3.28 -11.75 28.70
C LEU A 931 -4.21 -11.93 29.90
N THR A 932 -5.37 -12.58 29.74
CA THR A 932 -6.30 -12.79 30.85
C THR A 932 -5.76 -13.78 31.89
N GLU A 933 -4.99 -14.80 31.47
CA GLU A 933 -4.19 -15.65 32.34
C GLU A 933 -3.15 -14.84 33.14
N ALA A 934 -2.37 -13.98 32.47
CA ALA A 934 -1.38 -13.12 33.13
C ALA A 934 -2.02 -12.12 34.12
N ILE A 935 -3.21 -11.61 33.83
CA ILE A 935 -3.99 -10.76 34.74
C ILE A 935 -4.39 -11.56 35.98
N CYS A 936 -4.97 -12.75 35.82
CA CYS A 936 -5.33 -13.63 36.92
C CYS A 936 -4.13 -14.02 37.80
N GLU A 937 -3.00 -14.39 37.19
CA GLU A 937 -1.77 -14.73 37.92
C GLU A 937 -1.12 -13.51 38.58
N SER A 938 -1.24 -12.30 38.00
CA SER A 938 -0.78 -11.06 38.64
C SER A 938 -1.50 -10.81 39.96
N MET A 939 -2.83 -10.99 39.99
CA MET A 939 -3.64 -10.86 41.22
C MET A 939 -3.20 -11.87 42.28
N LEU A 940 -2.85 -13.10 41.88
CA LEU A 940 -2.36 -14.13 42.79
C LEU A 940 -0.94 -13.85 43.28
N GLN A 941 -0.06 -13.24 42.47
CA GLN A 941 1.26 -12.79 42.91
C GLN A 941 1.16 -11.64 43.93
N LEU A 942 0.21 -10.72 43.76
CA LEU A 942 -0.04 -9.64 44.72
C LEU A 942 -0.59 -10.18 46.06
N THR A 943 -1.43 -11.21 46.01
CA THR A 943 -2.19 -11.71 47.18
C THR A 943 -1.57 -12.94 47.86
N THR A 944 -0.41 -13.43 47.39
CA THR A 944 0.17 -14.73 47.78
C THR A 944 0.38 -14.90 49.29
N LYS A 945 0.65 -13.80 50.01
CA LYS A 945 0.87 -13.80 51.47
C LYS A 945 -0.34 -14.29 52.29
N ASN A 946 -1.53 -14.32 51.71
CA ASN A 946 -2.79 -14.61 52.40
C ASN A 946 -3.49 -15.87 51.85
N SER A 947 -2.71 -16.91 51.49
CA SER A 947 -3.22 -18.21 51.02
C SER A 947 -4.33 -18.10 49.96
N THR A 948 -4.16 -17.18 49.01
CA THR A 948 -5.11 -16.91 47.92
C THR A 948 -4.68 -17.72 46.69
N THR A 949 -5.60 -18.50 46.13
CA THR A 949 -5.22 -19.66 45.29
C THR A 949 -5.87 -19.71 43.90
N ILE A 950 -6.92 -18.92 43.66
CA ILE A 950 -7.66 -18.91 42.39
C ILE A 950 -7.84 -17.44 41.95
N GLY A 951 -7.58 -17.14 40.69
CA GLY A 951 -7.77 -15.80 40.12
C GLY A 951 -8.93 -15.81 39.12
N VAL A 952 -9.80 -14.80 39.15
CA VAL A 952 -10.97 -14.69 38.26
C VAL A 952 -11.18 -13.25 37.79
N ILE A 953 -11.34 -13.03 36.48
CA ILE A 953 -11.60 -11.72 35.86
C ILE A 953 -12.63 -11.86 34.72
N ASN A 954 -13.42 -10.81 34.45
CA ASN A 954 -14.31 -10.78 33.29
C ASN A 954 -13.61 -10.22 32.05
N GLY A 955 -13.89 -10.77 30.87
CA GLY A 955 -13.24 -10.39 29.60
C GLY A 955 -13.35 -8.90 29.29
N GLY A 956 -14.52 -8.31 29.51
CA GLY A 956 -14.79 -6.88 29.28
C GLY A 956 -14.03 -5.92 30.22
N ALA A 957 -13.28 -6.40 31.21
CA ALA A 957 -12.34 -5.58 31.96
C ALA A 957 -11.04 -5.29 31.18
N VAL A 958 -10.76 -6.06 30.12
CA VAL A 958 -9.64 -5.84 29.19
C VAL A 958 -10.15 -5.02 28.00
N ARG A 959 -9.55 -3.84 27.75
CA ARG A 959 -10.04 -2.87 26.75
C ARG A 959 -9.04 -2.50 25.64
N ILE A 960 -7.91 -3.21 25.54
CA ILE A 960 -6.83 -2.82 24.62
C ILE A 960 -7.17 -2.99 23.13
N ASP A 961 -7.98 -4.01 22.82
CA ASP A 961 -8.35 -4.48 21.49
C ASP A 961 -7.17 -4.61 20.49
N ASP A 962 -6.07 -5.17 21.00
CA ASP A 962 -4.75 -5.27 20.36
C ASP A 962 -4.06 -6.56 20.85
N ILE A 963 -2.91 -6.88 20.27
CA ILE A 963 -2.08 -8.02 20.70
C ILE A 963 -0.68 -7.48 21.06
N LEU A 964 -0.34 -7.53 22.34
CA LEU A 964 0.96 -7.06 22.81
C LEU A 964 2.08 -8.04 22.44
N ARG A 965 3.15 -7.48 21.90
CA ARG A 965 4.31 -8.18 21.30
C ARG A 965 5.59 -7.42 21.61
N ASN A 966 6.73 -8.13 21.67
CA ASN A 966 8.05 -7.52 21.83
C ASN A 966 8.12 -6.60 23.07
N LYS A 967 8.30 -5.29 22.92
CA LYS A 967 8.35 -4.32 24.02
C LYS A 967 6.94 -3.93 24.48
N ILE A 968 6.66 -4.08 25.77
CA ILE A 968 5.46 -3.57 26.43
C ILE A 968 5.83 -2.32 27.23
N THR A 969 5.12 -1.22 26.98
CA THR A 969 5.24 0.03 27.77
C THR A 969 4.29 0.05 28.96
N GLN A 970 4.50 0.97 29.90
CA GLN A 970 3.52 1.20 30.96
C GLN A 970 2.18 1.75 30.40
N TYR A 971 2.20 2.51 29.29
CA TYR A 971 0.97 2.91 28.59
C TYR A 971 0.16 1.70 28.11
N ASP A 972 0.81 0.71 27.51
CA ASP A 972 0.15 -0.52 27.01
C ASP A 972 -0.66 -1.24 28.09
N VAL A 973 -0.13 -1.32 29.32
CA VAL A 973 -0.84 -1.92 30.45
C VAL A 973 -1.98 -1.03 30.97
N ILE A 974 -1.83 0.29 30.89
CA ILE A 974 -2.88 1.25 31.25
C ILE A 974 -4.04 1.17 30.25
N ARG A 975 -3.78 1.15 28.93
CA ARG A 975 -4.84 0.99 27.91
C ARG A 975 -5.48 -0.40 27.89
N ALA A 976 -4.77 -1.43 28.37
CA ALA A 976 -5.39 -2.73 28.61
C ALA A 976 -6.38 -2.74 29.78
N LEU A 977 -6.10 -1.96 30.82
CA LEU A 977 -6.82 -2.00 32.09
C LEU A 977 -7.16 -0.56 32.55
N PRO A 978 -7.95 0.20 31.77
CA PRO A 978 -8.17 1.64 32.01
C PRO A 978 -9.09 1.91 33.22
N PHE A 979 -9.84 0.90 33.67
CA PHE A 979 -10.76 1.05 34.80
C PHE A 979 -10.03 1.10 36.15
N SER A 980 -10.52 1.92 37.07
CA SER A 980 -9.99 2.07 38.43
C SER A 980 -10.34 0.92 39.38
N SER A 981 -10.95 -0.16 38.88
CA SER A 981 -11.34 -1.35 39.65
C SER A 981 -10.18 -1.95 40.42
N VAL A 982 -10.43 -2.29 41.69
CA VAL A 982 -9.39 -2.70 42.64
C VAL A 982 -9.48 -4.19 42.98
N VAL A 983 -8.32 -4.82 43.18
CA VAL A 983 -8.23 -6.25 43.49
C VAL A 983 -8.74 -6.50 44.90
N VAL A 984 -9.76 -7.35 45.03
CA VAL A 984 -10.36 -7.81 46.27
C VAL A 984 -10.12 -9.31 46.46
N VAL A 985 -9.95 -9.74 47.70
CA VAL A 985 -9.85 -11.16 48.04
C VAL A 985 -11.10 -11.61 48.76
N LEU A 986 -11.71 -12.66 48.22
CA LEU A 986 -12.98 -13.23 48.66
C LEU A 986 -12.75 -14.66 49.14
N SER A 987 -13.43 -15.07 50.21
CA SER A 987 -13.54 -16.47 50.61
C SER A 987 -14.94 -16.97 50.22
N ILE A 988 -14.99 -17.95 49.32
CA ILE A 988 -16.20 -18.37 48.59
C ILE A 988 -16.39 -19.89 48.74
N PRO A 989 -17.59 -20.42 49.06
CA PRO A 989 -17.88 -21.85 49.03
C PRO A 989 -17.65 -22.44 47.63
N GLY A 990 -17.01 -23.61 47.53
CA GLY A 990 -16.66 -24.27 46.27
C GLY A 990 -17.84 -24.36 45.28
N ARG A 991 -19.00 -24.84 45.76
CA ARG A 991 -20.22 -24.94 44.96
C ARG A 991 -20.69 -23.61 44.35
N LEU A 992 -20.48 -22.49 45.04
CA LEU A 992 -20.86 -21.15 44.56
C LEU A 992 -19.80 -20.60 43.58
N LEU A 993 -18.52 -20.88 43.82
CA LEU A 993 -17.46 -20.55 42.87
C LEU A 993 -17.65 -21.29 41.55
N ALA A 994 -17.96 -22.59 41.60
CA ALA A 994 -18.32 -23.39 40.43
C ALA A 994 -19.53 -22.80 39.68
N GLN A 995 -20.63 -22.49 40.37
CA GLN A 995 -21.81 -21.85 39.76
C GLN A 995 -21.50 -20.53 39.06
N VAL A 996 -20.67 -19.67 39.67
CA VAL A 996 -20.23 -18.41 39.07
C VAL A 996 -19.35 -18.64 37.84
N LEU A 997 -18.39 -19.57 37.90
CA LEU A 997 -17.52 -19.89 36.77
C LEU A 997 -18.29 -20.52 35.60
N THR A 998 -19.21 -21.46 35.87
CA THR A 998 -20.11 -22.06 34.85
C THR A 998 -21.00 -21.01 34.19
N THR A 999 -21.54 -20.07 34.97
CA THR A 999 -22.30 -18.93 34.43
C THR A 999 -21.39 -18.06 33.56
N GLY A 1000 -20.16 -17.79 34.00
CA GLY A 1000 -19.19 -17.00 33.24
C GLY A 1000 -18.82 -17.63 31.89
N ILE A 1001 -18.51 -18.92 31.84
CA ILE A 1001 -18.08 -19.58 30.59
C ILE A 1001 -19.22 -19.84 29.59
N SER A 1002 -20.49 -19.74 30.02
CA SER A 1002 -21.64 -19.82 29.10
C SER A 1002 -21.89 -18.52 28.34
N LEU A 1003 -21.48 -17.37 28.90
CA LEU A 1003 -21.64 -16.03 28.34
C LEU A 1003 -20.57 -15.68 27.29
N LYS A 1004 -20.31 -16.57 26.33
CA LYS A 1004 -19.32 -16.32 25.26
C LYS A 1004 -19.75 -15.18 24.34
N GLY A 1005 -18.84 -14.25 24.09
CA GLY A 1005 -19.09 -12.98 23.38
C GLY A 1005 -19.47 -11.82 24.30
N ASP A 1006 -19.89 -12.10 25.55
CA ASP A 1006 -20.29 -11.09 26.52
C ASP A 1006 -19.10 -10.54 27.31
N GLY A 1007 -19.17 -9.26 27.72
CA GLY A 1007 -18.16 -8.65 28.59
C GLY A 1007 -18.05 -9.31 29.98
N MET A 1008 -19.06 -10.10 30.39
CA MET A 1008 -19.11 -10.90 31.61
C MET A 1008 -18.59 -12.35 31.45
N TYR A 1009 -18.10 -12.75 30.27
CA TYR A 1009 -17.34 -13.99 30.13
C TYR A 1009 -16.18 -14.03 31.14
N LEU A 1010 -16.05 -15.11 31.92
CA LEU A 1010 -15.04 -15.20 32.98
C LEU A 1010 -13.81 -15.99 32.53
N ALA A 1011 -12.66 -15.32 32.56
CA ALA A 1011 -11.34 -15.95 32.52
C ALA A 1011 -10.84 -16.21 33.95
N TYR A 1012 -10.07 -17.29 34.11
CA TYR A 1012 -9.66 -17.80 35.42
C TYR A 1012 -8.28 -18.48 35.35
N THR A 1013 -7.69 -18.75 36.52
CA THR A 1013 -6.46 -19.57 36.64
C THR A 1013 -6.56 -20.55 37.81
N ARG A 1014 -5.80 -21.64 37.74
CA ARG A 1014 -5.65 -22.70 38.77
C ARG A 1014 -6.93 -23.49 39.12
N VAL A 1015 -7.95 -23.39 38.27
CA VAL A 1015 -9.11 -24.28 38.24
C VAL A 1015 -9.36 -24.74 36.80
N GLU A 1016 -9.91 -25.94 36.64
CA GLU A 1016 -10.11 -26.58 35.34
C GLU A 1016 -11.49 -27.25 35.23
N THR A 1017 -12.00 -27.36 34.00
CA THR A 1017 -13.22 -28.11 33.67
C THR A 1017 -13.09 -28.71 32.28
N SER A 1018 -13.62 -29.91 32.08
CA SER A 1018 -13.56 -30.67 30.81
C SER A 1018 -14.95 -31.01 30.23
N ASP A 1019 -16.03 -30.69 30.95
CA ASP A 1019 -17.41 -31.13 30.65
C ASP A 1019 -18.39 -29.97 30.42
N GLY A 1020 -17.87 -28.75 30.25
CA GLY A 1020 -18.64 -27.52 30.07
C GLY A 1020 -19.05 -26.84 31.37
N GLY A 1021 -18.33 -27.07 32.48
CA GLY A 1021 -18.62 -26.46 33.78
C GLY A 1021 -19.69 -27.21 34.58
N LYS A 1022 -19.81 -28.53 34.43
CA LYS A 1022 -20.59 -29.36 35.37
C LYS A 1022 -19.69 -29.74 36.54
N THR A 1023 -18.48 -30.20 36.23
CA THR A 1023 -17.42 -30.51 37.20
C THR A 1023 -16.32 -29.44 37.10
N TRP A 1024 -15.86 -28.94 38.24
CA TRP A 1024 -14.74 -28.02 38.34
C TRP A 1024 -13.70 -28.59 39.29
N LEU A 1025 -12.45 -28.74 38.84
CA LEU A 1025 -11.38 -29.26 39.68
C LEU A 1025 -10.46 -28.12 40.15
N TYR A 1026 -10.06 -28.18 41.42
CA TYR A 1026 -8.96 -27.43 42.01
C TYR A 1026 -7.94 -28.44 42.57
N ASN A 1027 -6.72 -28.46 42.04
CA ASN A 1027 -5.71 -29.49 42.36
C ASN A 1027 -6.27 -30.93 42.33
N GLY A 1028 -7.06 -31.27 41.30
CA GLY A 1028 -7.72 -32.58 41.15
C GLY A 1028 -8.88 -32.87 42.11
N THR A 1029 -9.25 -31.94 43.00
CA THR A 1029 -10.42 -32.06 43.89
C THR A 1029 -11.62 -31.38 43.27
N ASP A 1030 -12.77 -32.05 43.17
CA ASP A 1030 -14.02 -31.41 42.72
C ASP A 1030 -14.46 -30.31 43.70
N ILE A 1031 -14.71 -29.12 43.16
CA ILE A 1031 -15.27 -27.99 43.90
C ILE A 1031 -16.77 -27.79 43.62
N SER A 1032 -17.33 -28.37 42.55
CA SER A 1032 -18.77 -28.24 42.23
C SER A 1032 -19.67 -28.78 43.34
N THR A 1033 -19.24 -29.85 44.03
CA THR A 1033 -19.95 -30.45 45.17
C THR A 1033 -19.45 -29.99 46.55
N SER A 1034 -18.46 -29.09 46.60
CA SER A 1034 -17.73 -28.75 47.84
C SER A 1034 -18.31 -27.56 48.61
N ASP A 1035 -18.55 -27.75 49.91
CA ASP A 1035 -18.88 -26.67 50.87
C ASP A 1035 -17.64 -26.08 51.57
N LEU A 1036 -16.43 -26.51 51.18
CA LEU A 1036 -15.19 -25.86 51.62
C LEU A 1036 -15.09 -24.44 51.02
N TYR A 1037 -14.42 -23.55 51.74
CA TYR A 1037 -14.19 -22.18 51.32
C TYR A 1037 -12.83 -22.04 50.62
N TYR A 1038 -12.83 -21.40 49.45
CA TYR A 1038 -11.65 -21.14 48.63
C TYR A 1038 -11.38 -19.64 48.57
N ASN A 1039 -10.11 -19.25 48.66
CA ASN A 1039 -9.69 -17.86 48.65
C ASN A 1039 -9.37 -17.41 47.22
N VAL A 1040 -10.21 -16.53 46.69
CA VAL A 1040 -10.21 -16.10 45.29
C VAL A 1040 -9.84 -14.62 45.19
N ALA A 1041 -8.91 -14.28 44.29
CA ALA A 1041 -8.63 -12.92 43.90
C ALA A 1041 -9.46 -12.53 42.66
N THR A 1042 -10.15 -11.40 42.73
CA THR A 1042 -10.93 -10.83 41.63
C THR A 1042 -11.02 -9.31 41.80
N ILE A 1043 -11.85 -8.61 41.04
CA ILE A 1043 -12.14 -7.19 41.24
C ILE A 1043 -13.49 -6.93 41.89
N ASP A 1044 -13.60 -5.77 42.52
CA ASP A 1044 -14.83 -5.20 43.08
C ASP A 1044 -15.99 -5.16 42.07
N TYR A 1045 -15.74 -4.87 40.79
CA TYR A 1045 -16.76 -4.97 39.73
C TYR A 1045 -17.38 -6.37 39.64
N VAL A 1046 -16.57 -7.42 39.41
CA VAL A 1046 -17.02 -8.82 39.30
C VAL A 1046 -17.71 -9.28 40.59
N ARG A 1047 -17.18 -8.88 41.75
CA ARG A 1047 -17.83 -9.11 43.06
C ARG A 1047 -19.26 -8.55 43.10
N ASN A 1048 -19.46 -7.33 42.60
CA ASN A 1048 -20.71 -6.58 42.76
C ASN A 1048 -21.74 -6.87 41.65
N THR A 1049 -21.31 -7.27 40.45
CA THR A 1049 -22.23 -7.63 39.34
C THR A 1049 -22.73 -9.06 39.48
N THR A 1050 -21.85 -10.03 39.77
CA THR A 1050 -22.18 -11.47 39.83
C THR A 1050 -22.89 -11.90 41.12
N GLN A 1051 -23.05 -13.21 41.31
CA GLN A 1051 -23.57 -13.84 42.54
C GLN A 1051 -22.62 -13.69 43.74
N LEU A 1052 -21.37 -13.23 43.53
CA LEU A 1052 -20.35 -13.05 44.57
C LEU A 1052 -20.66 -11.92 45.58
N LYS A 1053 -21.71 -11.13 45.35
CA LYS A 1053 -22.30 -10.20 46.34
C LYS A 1053 -23.18 -10.89 47.40
N SER A 1054 -23.32 -12.21 47.34
CA SER A 1054 -24.07 -13.01 48.31
C SER A 1054 -23.52 -12.87 49.73
N ARG A 1055 -24.42 -12.94 50.73
CA ARG A 1055 -24.05 -12.97 52.16
C ARG A 1055 -23.17 -14.18 52.54
N ASN A 1056 -23.12 -15.21 51.68
CA ASN A 1056 -22.30 -16.40 51.86
C ASN A 1056 -20.84 -16.21 51.36
N VAL A 1057 -20.47 -15.00 50.90
CA VAL A 1057 -19.12 -14.67 50.44
C VAL A 1057 -18.48 -13.66 51.38
N THR A 1058 -17.41 -14.07 52.06
CA THR A 1058 -16.67 -13.18 52.97
C THR A 1058 -15.63 -12.40 52.17
N THR A 1059 -15.70 -11.08 52.16
CA THR A 1059 -14.59 -10.25 51.65
C THR A 1059 -13.50 -10.20 52.71
N LEU A 1060 -12.36 -10.86 52.46
CA LEU A 1060 -11.26 -10.95 53.43
C LEU A 1060 -10.53 -9.62 53.57
N TYR A 1061 -10.20 -8.98 52.43
CA TYR A 1061 -9.64 -7.64 52.36
C TYR A 1061 -9.76 -7.06 50.95
N ASN A 1062 -9.65 -5.74 50.85
CA ASN A 1062 -9.41 -5.01 49.60
C ASN A 1062 -7.92 -4.62 49.57
N THR A 1063 -7.25 -4.78 48.42
CA THR A 1063 -5.85 -4.38 48.25
C THR A 1063 -5.68 -2.87 48.08
N ASN A 1064 -6.73 -2.17 47.63
CA ASN A 1064 -6.68 -0.79 47.11
C ASN A 1064 -5.69 -0.62 45.93
N ILE A 1065 -5.34 -1.70 45.24
CA ILE A 1065 -4.43 -1.72 44.08
C ILE A 1065 -5.24 -2.08 42.84
N THR A 1066 -5.08 -1.30 41.77
CA THR A 1066 -5.77 -1.50 40.49
C THR A 1066 -5.17 -2.65 39.69
N LEU A 1067 -5.98 -3.25 38.80
CA LEU A 1067 -5.49 -4.29 37.89
C LEU A 1067 -4.27 -3.86 37.06
N ALA A 1068 -4.25 -2.63 36.56
CA ALA A 1068 -3.10 -2.10 35.82
C ALA A 1068 -1.81 -2.16 36.65
N LYS A 1069 -1.83 -1.65 37.90
CA LYS A 1069 -0.68 -1.70 38.82
C LYS A 1069 -0.29 -3.13 39.20
N CYS A 1070 -1.28 -4.02 39.29
CA CYS A 1070 -1.06 -5.44 39.54
C CYS A 1070 -0.31 -6.13 38.38
N LEU A 1071 -0.77 -5.95 37.13
CA LEU A 1071 -0.15 -6.54 35.95
C LEU A 1071 1.23 -5.93 35.67
N LEU A 1072 1.44 -4.64 35.94
CA LEU A 1072 2.72 -3.96 35.80
C LEU A 1072 3.86 -4.64 36.57
N GLU A 1073 3.66 -4.94 37.86
CA GLU A 1073 4.70 -5.59 38.68
C GLU A 1073 4.87 -7.09 38.35
N TYR A 1074 3.81 -7.75 37.88
CA TYR A 1074 3.89 -9.14 37.40
C TYR A 1074 4.72 -9.25 36.11
N LEU A 1075 4.49 -8.37 35.13
CA LEU A 1075 5.21 -8.37 33.86
C LEU A 1075 6.71 -8.10 34.05
N LYS A 1076 7.08 -7.12 34.89
CA LYS A 1076 8.49 -6.83 35.25
C LYS A 1076 9.25 -8.04 35.80
N ILE A 1077 8.56 -8.97 36.46
CA ILE A 1077 9.14 -10.16 37.09
C ILE A 1077 9.14 -11.36 36.13
N LYS A 1078 8.02 -11.61 35.42
CA LYS A 1078 7.87 -12.76 34.51
C LYS A 1078 8.61 -12.58 33.18
N TYR A 1079 8.63 -11.36 32.66
CA TYR A 1079 9.23 -10.98 31.37
C TYR A 1079 9.98 -9.64 31.53
N PRO A 1080 11.18 -9.63 32.15
CA PRO A 1080 11.85 -8.39 32.54
C PRO A 1080 12.04 -7.37 31.39
N PRO A 1081 12.11 -6.06 31.71
CA PRO A 1081 12.31 -5.00 30.72
C PRO A 1081 13.68 -5.04 30.05
N CYS A 1082 13.76 -4.42 28.87
CA CYS A 1082 14.95 -4.25 28.03
C CYS A 1082 14.99 -2.87 27.34
#